data_AF-A0A0E0A052-F1
#
_entry.id   AF-A0A0E0A052-F1
#
_cell.length_a   1.000
_cell.length_b   1.000
_cell.length_c   1.000
_cell.angle_alpha   90.00
_cell.angle_beta   90.00
_cell.angle_gamma   90.00
#
_symmetry.space_group_name_H-M   'P 1'
#
loop_
_entity.id
_entity.type
_entity.pdbx_description
1 polymer ?
#
loop_
_entity_poly.entity_id
_entity_poly.type
_entity_poly.pdbx_seq_one_letter_code
_entity_poly.pdbx_strand_id
1 'polypeptide(L)'
;MASVDPSRSFVRDVKRVIIKIIRSGALLGLFCGLLDVTAYVEVANLSTLVGTAVVSRQDGRLALGRVGALCEQVPNQRKVAMQVKELNSLGYEVILVTSGAVGVGRQRLRYRKLVNSSFADLQKPQMELDGKACAAVGQSGLMALYDMLFNQLDVSSSQLLVTDSDFENPKFREQLTETVESLLDLKVIPIFNENDAISTRKAPYEDSSGIFWDNDSLAGLLALELKADLLILLSDVDGLYSGPPSEPSSKIIHTYIKEKHQQEITFGDKSRVGRGGMTAKVKAAVLASNSGTPVVITSGFENRSILKVLHGEKIGTLFHKNANLWESSKDVSAREMAVAARDCSRRLQNLSSEERKKILLDVADALEANEDLIRSENEADVAAAQVAGYEKPLVARLTIKPGKIASLAKSIRTLANMEDPINQILKKTEVADDLVLEKTSCPLGVLLIVFESRPDALVQIASLAIRSGNGLLLKGGKEAIRSNTILHKVITDAIPRNVGEKLIGLVTTRDEIADLLKLDDVIDLVIPRGSNKLVSQIKASTKIPVLGHADGICHVYIDKSADMDMAKHIVMDAKIDYPAACNAMETLLVHKDLMKSPGLDDILVALKTEGVNIYGGPIAHKALGFPKAVSFHHEYSSMACTVEFVDDVQSAIDHIHRYGSAHTDCIVTTDDKVAETFLRRVDSAAVFHNASTRFSDGARFGLGAEVGISTGRIHARGPVGVEGLLTTRWILRGRGQVVNGDKDVVYTHKSLPLQ
;
A
#
# COMPACT_ATOMS: atom_id res chain seq x y z
N MET A 1 -17.39 -50.42 34.46
CA MET A 1 -15.98 -50.50 34.03
C MET A 1 -15.93 -50.17 32.55
N ALA A 2 -15.68 -48.91 32.21
CA ALA A 2 -15.49 -48.47 30.84
C ALA A 2 -14.04 -47.99 30.72
N SER A 3 -13.32 -48.61 29.76
CA SER A 3 -11.90 -48.41 29.47
C SER A 3 -11.63 -46.99 28.98
N VAL A 4 -10.66 -46.34 29.62
CA VAL A 4 -10.12 -45.03 29.24
C VAL A 4 -9.31 -45.17 27.96
N ASP A 5 -9.70 -44.42 26.92
CA ASP A 5 -8.98 -44.29 25.65
C ASP A 5 -7.73 -43.40 25.83
N PRO A 6 -6.50 -43.92 25.63
CA PRO A 6 -5.25 -43.16 25.83
C PRO A 6 -4.98 -42.10 24.76
N SER A 7 -5.76 -42.05 23.68
CA SER A 7 -5.53 -41.14 22.55
C SER A 7 -5.87 -39.67 22.84
N ARG A 8 -6.69 -39.39 23.87
CA ARG A 8 -7.05 -38.02 24.28
C ARG A 8 -6.03 -37.33 25.18
N SER A 9 -5.17 -38.06 25.90
CA SER A 9 -4.14 -37.43 26.76
C SER A 9 -2.88 -37.05 25.96
N PHE A 10 -2.52 -37.85 24.95
CA PHE A 10 -1.30 -37.62 24.15
C PHE A 10 -1.40 -36.34 23.29
N VAL A 11 -2.57 -36.05 22.72
CA VAL A 11 -2.81 -34.81 21.94
C VAL A 11 -2.82 -33.57 22.83
N ARG A 12 -3.21 -33.71 24.11
CA ARG A 12 -3.26 -32.61 25.07
C ARG A 12 -1.87 -32.28 25.65
N ASP A 13 -0.99 -33.27 25.78
CA ASP A 13 0.37 -33.09 26.29
C ASP A 13 1.36 -32.59 25.21
N VAL A 14 1.19 -32.97 23.95
CA VAL A 14 2.00 -32.43 22.82
C VAL A 14 1.70 -30.94 22.58
N LYS A 15 0.44 -30.51 22.72
CA LYS A 15 0.07 -29.08 22.66
C LYS A 15 0.68 -28.25 23.80
N ARG A 16 0.83 -28.80 25.02
CA ARG A 16 1.48 -28.13 26.15
C ARG A 16 3.00 -27.95 25.96
N VAL A 17 3.67 -28.87 25.25
CA VAL A 17 5.11 -28.77 24.98
C VAL A 17 5.41 -27.69 23.93
N ILE A 18 4.56 -27.54 22.90
CA ILE A 18 4.72 -26.51 21.86
C ILE A 18 4.44 -25.10 22.43
N ILE A 19 3.45 -24.96 23.32
CA ILE A 19 3.16 -23.68 24.01
C ILE A 19 4.28 -23.30 24.99
N LYS A 20 5.01 -24.26 25.56
CA LYS A 20 6.15 -23.99 26.46
C LYS A 20 7.40 -23.51 25.69
N ILE A 21 7.58 -23.96 24.45
CA ILE A 21 8.67 -23.50 23.55
C ILE A 21 8.39 -22.07 23.06
N ILE A 22 7.13 -21.70 22.82
CA ILE A 22 6.74 -20.33 22.45
C ILE A 22 6.86 -19.36 23.63
N ARG A 23 6.69 -19.83 24.88
CA ARG A 23 6.87 -19.00 26.09
C ARG A 23 8.33 -18.77 26.49
N SER A 24 9.31 -19.50 25.96
CA SER A 24 10.71 -19.39 26.41
C SER A 24 11.62 -18.47 25.58
N GLY A 25 11.09 -17.71 24.60
CA GLY A 25 11.82 -16.61 23.96
C GLY A 25 13.16 -16.96 23.28
N ALA A 26 13.43 -18.24 23.03
CA ALA A 26 14.68 -18.71 22.45
C ALA A 26 14.34 -19.52 21.20
N LEU A 27 14.48 -18.87 20.04
CA LEU A 27 14.45 -19.36 18.62
C LEU A 27 13.55 -18.57 17.65
N LEU A 28 13.15 -17.33 17.97
CA LEU A 28 12.54 -16.41 17.00
C LEU A 28 13.56 -15.43 16.38
N GLY A 29 14.73 -15.95 16.00
CA GLY A 29 15.81 -15.18 15.37
C GLY A 29 16.29 -15.73 14.03
N LEU A 30 15.79 -16.87 13.54
CA LEU A 30 16.34 -17.54 12.36
C LEU A 30 15.34 -17.88 11.24
N PHE A 31 14.07 -17.48 11.35
CA PHE A 31 13.07 -17.65 10.28
C PHE A 31 12.15 -16.43 10.18
N CYS A 32 12.73 -15.25 10.01
CA CYS A 32 12.00 -14.04 9.64
C CYS A 32 12.23 -13.79 8.15
N GLY A 33 11.29 -14.26 7.31
CA GLY A 33 11.35 -14.02 5.87
C GLY A 33 10.76 -15.16 5.04
N LEU A 34 9.54 -15.61 5.32
CA LEU A 34 8.65 -16.35 4.40
C LEU A 34 7.39 -16.69 5.17
N LEU A 35 6.25 -16.59 4.50
CA LEU A 35 4.88 -16.85 4.97
C LEU A 35 4.17 -15.64 5.60
N ASP A 36 3.60 -14.81 4.73
CA ASP A 36 2.26 -14.23 4.94
C ASP A 36 1.25 -15.39 5.07
N VAL A 37 1.18 -16.05 6.23
CA VAL A 37 0.00 -16.75 6.78
C VAL A 37 0.32 -16.99 8.26
N THR A 38 -0.36 -16.27 9.15
CA THR A 38 -0.52 -16.75 10.53
C THR A 38 -1.97 -17.16 10.71
N ALA A 39 -2.27 -18.40 10.36
CA ALA A 39 -3.45 -19.08 10.84
C ALA A 39 -2.98 -20.11 11.88
N TYR A 40 -3.30 -19.90 13.15
CA TYR A 40 -3.65 -20.98 14.08
C TYR A 40 -4.62 -20.45 15.12
N VAL A 41 -5.84 -20.97 15.00
CA VAL A 41 -7.01 -20.82 15.86
C VAL A 41 -6.97 -21.92 16.92
N GLU A 42 -7.19 -21.56 18.19
CA GLU A 42 -7.98 -22.36 19.13
C GLU A 42 -8.59 -21.37 20.14
N VAL A 43 -9.90 -21.18 20.01
CA VAL A 43 -10.72 -20.13 20.63
C VAL A 43 -11.39 -20.72 21.86
N ALA A 44 -11.22 -20.10 23.02
CA ALA A 44 -12.09 -20.27 24.17
C ALA A 44 -12.35 -18.89 24.83
N ASN A 45 -13.61 -18.46 24.78
CA ASN A 45 -14.17 -17.33 25.53
C ASN A 45 -13.84 -15.91 25.06
N LEU A 46 -14.73 -15.37 24.23
CA LEU A 46 -14.83 -13.95 23.87
C LEU A 46 -15.84 -13.24 24.79
N SER A 47 -15.47 -12.10 25.39
CA SER A 47 -16.43 -11.23 26.10
C SER A 47 -16.66 -9.93 25.32
N THR A 48 -17.91 -9.56 25.10
CA THR A 48 -18.34 -8.34 24.37
C THR A 48 -19.15 -7.44 25.30
N LEU A 49 -18.98 -6.11 25.24
CA LEU A 49 -20.08 -5.16 25.52
C LEU A 49 -19.93 -3.77 24.87
N VAL A 50 -21.04 -3.37 24.23
CA VAL A 50 -21.72 -2.06 24.03
C VAL A 50 -21.57 -0.99 25.14
N GLY A 51 -20.85 0.09 24.80
CA GLY A 51 -20.76 1.33 25.57
C GLY A 51 -22.07 2.11 25.74
N THR A 52 -22.10 2.95 26.77
CA THR A 52 -23.29 3.67 27.28
C THR A 52 -23.58 5.01 26.59
N ALA A 53 -23.02 5.28 25.42
CA ALA A 53 -23.26 6.51 24.67
C ALA A 53 -23.90 6.14 23.32
N VAL A 54 -25.21 6.39 23.20
CA VAL A 54 -25.97 6.80 22.00
C VAL A 54 -27.44 6.56 22.31
N VAL A 55 -28.02 7.52 23.04
CA VAL A 55 -29.47 7.73 23.14
C VAL A 55 -29.71 9.23 23.37
N SER A 56 -29.51 10.08 22.36
CA SER A 56 -30.10 11.44 22.27
C SER A 56 -29.94 12.06 20.87
N ARG A 57 -31.01 12.62 20.28
CA ARG A 57 -30.94 13.60 19.17
C ARG A 57 -30.66 15.01 19.70
N GLN A 58 -30.05 15.85 18.86
CA GLN A 58 -29.53 17.19 19.22
C GLN A 58 -30.59 18.26 19.54
N ASP A 59 -31.89 18.01 19.36
CA ASP A 59 -32.94 19.05 19.38
C ASP A 59 -34.01 18.91 20.48
N GLY A 60 -33.93 17.89 21.35
CA GLY A 60 -34.73 17.82 22.58
C GLY A 60 -36.25 17.72 22.42
N ARG A 61 -36.79 17.37 21.23
CA ARG A 61 -38.24 17.19 21.02
C ARG A 61 -38.67 15.72 20.92
N LEU A 62 -39.90 15.45 21.38
CA LEU A 62 -40.56 14.13 21.45
C LEU A 62 -41.10 13.68 20.09
N ALA A 63 -40.76 12.46 19.66
CA ALA A 63 -41.52 11.70 18.67
C ALA A 63 -42.37 10.62 19.39
N LEU A 64 -43.63 10.54 18.97
CA LEU A 64 -44.76 9.89 19.65
C LEU A 64 -44.54 8.44 20.15
N GLY A 65 -44.94 8.24 21.40
CA GLY A 65 -45.85 7.17 21.84
C GLY A 65 -45.57 5.73 21.40
N ARG A 66 -44.88 4.97 22.27
CA ARG A 66 -44.67 3.50 22.26
C ARG A 66 -43.55 2.93 21.37
N VAL A 67 -43.01 3.67 20.41
CA VAL A 67 -42.04 3.12 19.43
C VAL A 67 -40.62 3.74 19.54
N GLY A 68 -40.48 4.95 20.07
CA GLY A 68 -39.19 5.67 20.07
C GLY A 68 -38.06 5.07 20.91
N ALA A 69 -38.35 4.38 22.03
CA ALA A 69 -37.31 3.74 22.84
C ALA A 69 -36.75 2.45 22.19
N LEU A 70 -37.61 1.75 21.45
CA LEU A 70 -37.26 0.53 20.72
C LEU A 70 -36.57 0.85 19.39
N CYS A 71 -36.95 1.94 18.70
CA CYS A 71 -36.44 2.23 17.35
C CYS A 71 -34.95 2.63 17.26
N GLU A 72 -34.29 3.10 18.33
CA GLU A 72 -32.86 3.47 18.29
C GLU A 72 -31.94 2.43 18.97
N GLN A 73 -32.42 1.67 19.96
CA GLN A 73 -31.63 0.61 20.64
C GLN A 73 -31.65 -0.73 19.89
N VAL A 74 -32.77 -1.06 19.24
CA VAL A 74 -32.95 -2.33 18.51
C VAL A 74 -31.98 -2.51 17.35
N PRO A 75 -31.63 -1.51 16.50
CA PRO A 75 -30.72 -1.71 15.38
C PRO A 75 -29.31 -2.14 15.82
N ASN A 76 -28.76 -1.50 16.86
CA ASN A 76 -27.41 -1.82 17.35
C ASN A 76 -27.38 -3.14 18.14
N GLN A 77 -28.37 -3.37 19.01
CA GLN A 77 -28.46 -4.66 19.73
C GLN A 77 -28.74 -5.83 18.78
N ARG A 78 -29.52 -5.62 17.71
CA ARG A 78 -29.72 -6.62 16.65
C ARG A 78 -28.45 -6.87 15.85
N LYS A 79 -27.66 -5.84 15.53
CA LYS A 79 -26.34 -6.00 14.86
C LYS A 79 -25.37 -6.81 15.72
N VAL A 80 -25.33 -6.55 17.03
CA VAL A 80 -24.51 -7.32 17.97
C VAL A 80 -25.03 -8.75 18.07
N ALA A 81 -26.35 -8.95 18.26
CA ALA A 81 -26.94 -10.28 18.35
C ALA A 81 -26.69 -11.13 17.07
N MET A 82 -26.75 -10.52 15.88
CA MET A 82 -26.43 -11.21 14.62
C MET A 82 -24.96 -11.63 14.55
N GLN A 83 -24.02 -10.75 14.95
CA GLN A 83 -22.60 -11.08 15.00
C GLN A 83 -22.31 -12.16 16.05
N VAL A 84 -22.93 -12.08 17.24
CA VAL A 84 -22.79 -13.09 18.29
C VAL A 84 -23.35 -14.44 17.84
N LYS A 85 -24.48 -14.46 17.12
CA LYS A 85 -25.02 -15.70 16.53
C LYS A 85 -24.09 -16.29 15.48
N GLU A 86 -23.50 -15.46 14.62
CA GLU A 86 -22.52 -15.89 13.63
C GLU A 86 -21.29 -16.51 14.31
N LEU A 87 -20.80 -15.89 15.39
CA LEU A 87 -19.71 -16.42 16.21
C LEU A 87 -20.08 -17.74 16.90
N ASN A 88 -21.25 -17.81 17.52
CA ASN A 88 -21.75 -19.02 18.16
C ASN A 88 -21.87 -20.18 17.14
N SER A 89 -22.31 -19.88 15.90
CA SER A 89 -22.38 -20.84 14.79
C SER A 89 -21.00 -21.30 14.30
N LEU A 90 -19.98 -20.43 14.43
CA LEU A 90 -18.57 -20.74 14.13
C LEU A 90 -17.85 -21.43 15.31
N GLY A 91 -18.56 -21.74 16.39
CA GLY A 91 -18.03 -22.45 17.56
C GLY A 91 -17.40 -21.57 18.64
N TYR A 92 -17.50 -20.24 18.51
CA TYR A 92 -16.99 -19.31 19.52
C TYR A 92 -17.92 -19.26 20.74
N GLU A 93 -17.32 -19.30 21.93
CA GLU A 93 -17.99 -19.06 23.20
C GLU A 93 -18.03 -17.56 23.48
N VAL A 94 -19.22 -17.02 23.72
CA VAL A 94 -19.41 -15.57 23.84
C VAL A 94 -20.14 -15.22 25.13
N ILE A 95 -19.53 -14.33 25.90
CA ILE A 95 -20.10 -13.67 27.08
C ILE A 95 -20.43 -12.23 26.71
N LEU A 96 -21.59 -11.74 27.15
CA LEU A 96 -22.01 -10.37 26.92
C LEU A 96 -22.07 -9.67 28.28
N VAL A 97 -21.24 -8.66 28.54
CA VAL A 97 -21.59 -7.70 29.63
C VAL A 97 -22.65 -6.76 29.04
N THR A 98 -23.53 -6.08 29.79
CA THR A 98 -24.46 -5.05 29.28
C THR A 98 -24.61 -3.81 30.12
N SER A 99 -24.97 -2.67 29.51
CA SER A 99 -25.21 -1.38 30.16
C SER A 99 -26.52 -0.76 29.66
N GLY A 100 -27.06 0.23 30.38
CA GLY A 100 -28.24 0.99 29.95
C GLY A 100 -29.54 0.71 30.72
N ALA A 101 -29.53 -0.19 31.71
CA ALA A 101 -30.68 -0.46 32.58
C ALA A 101 -31.24 0.82 33.24
N VAL A 102 -30.38 1.65 33.82
CA VAL A 102 -30.79 2.95 34.41
C VAL A 102 -31.46 3.86 33.38
N GLY A 103 -30.95 3.90 32.14
CA GLY A 103 -31.50 4.72 31.06
C GLY A 103 -32.89 4.26 30.62
N VAL A 104 -33.04 2.95 30.36
CA VAL A 104 -34.31 2.32 29.99
C VAL A 104 -35.35 2.54 31.10
N GLY A 105 -34.97 2.32 32.36
CA GLY A 105 -35.90 2.48 33.47
C GLY A 105 -36.26 3.93 33.76
N ARG A 106 -35.31 4.88 33.60
CA ARG A 106 -35.60 6.31 33.71
C ARG A 106 -36.66 6.75 32.71
N GLN A 107 -36.61 6.25 31.47
CA GLN A 107 -37.62 6.55 30.47
C GLN A 107 -39.00 5.95 30.83
N ARG A 108 -39.04 4.67 31.26
CA ARG A 108 -40.29 4.01 31.68
C ARG A 108 -40.91 4.67 32.91
N LEU A 109 -40.10 5.04 33.89
CA LEU A 109 -40.54 5.71 35.11
C LEU A 109 -40.97 7.15 34.86
N ARG A 110 -40.32 7.89 33.95
CA ARG A 110 -40.80 9.20 33.50
C ARG A 110 -42.21 9.11 32.92
N TYR A 111 -42.44 8.15 32.03
CA TYR A 111 -43.77 7.91 31.46
C TYR A 111 -44.80 7.52 32.54
N ARG A 112 -44.44 6.58 33.42
CA ARG A 112 -45.33 6.13 34.50
C ARG A 112 -45.68 7.27 35.46
N LYS A 113 -44.71 8.14 35.79
CA LYS A 113 -44.92 9.31 36.64
C LYS A 113 -45.80 10.34 35.95
N LEU A 114 -45.57 10.62 34.66
CA LEU A 114 -46.43 11.52 33.86
C LEU A 114 -47.89 11.07 33.85
N VAL A 115 -48.16 9.78 33.67
CA VAL A 115 -49.52 9.22 33.62
C VAL A 115 -50.22 9.24 34.99
N ASN A 116 -49.46 9.20 36.09
CA ASN A 116 -49.99 9.14 37.47
C ASN A 116 -49.89 10.47 38.22
N SER A 117 -49.47 11.56 37.57
CA SER A 117 -49.33 12.88 38.20
C SER A 117 -50.64 13.67 38.09
N SER A 118 -51.02 14.38 39.15
CA SER A 118 -52.12 15.34 39.09
C SER A 118 -51.70 16.61 38.34
N PHE A 119 -52.66 17.45 37.93
CA PHE A 119 -52.37 18.73 37.26
C PHE A 119 -51.48 19.67 38.10
N ALA A 120 -51.56 19.57 39.44
CA ALA A 120 -50.73 20.33 40.37
C ALA A 120 -49.28 19.81 40.45
N ASP A 121 -49.07 18.51 40.25
CA ASP A 121 -47.73 17.88 40.26
C ASP A 121 -46.91 18.23 39.01
N LEU A 122 -47.58 18.53 37.89
CA LEU A 122 -46.95 18.91 36.63
C LEU A 122 -46.39 20.36 36.63
N GLN A 123 -46.80 21.19 37.59
CA GLN A 123 -46.33 22.58 37.72
C GLN A 123 -45.04 22.73 38.53
N LYS A 124 -44.54 21.67 39.19
CA LYS A 124 -43.25 21.69 39.90
C LYS A 124 -42.10 21.24 38.98
N PRO A 125 -41.04 22.05 38.77
CA PRO A 125 -39.93 21.64 37.93
C PRO A 125 -39.05 20.61 38.67
N GLN A 126 -38.90 19.45 38.03
CA GLN A 126 -37.88 18.40 38.26
C GLN A 126 -37.71 17.86 39.70
N MET A 127 -38.26 16.68 39.95
CA MET A 127 -37.68 15.74 40.93
C MET A 127 -36.84 14.69 40.20
N GLU A 128 -35.56 14.58 40.57
CA GLU A 128 -34.68 13.51 40.13
C GLU A 128 -35.31 12.14 40.44
N LEU A 129 -35.26 11.22 39.47
CA LEU A 129 -35.66 9.83 39.69
C LEU A 129 -34.49 9.09 40.30
N ASP A 130 -34.76 8.33 41.36
CA ASP A 130 -33.76 7.49 42.01
C ASP A 130 -33.13 6.51 41.00
N GLY A 131 -31.79 6.49 40.96
CA GLY A 131 -31.03 5.70 39.99
C GLY A 131 -31.21 4.20 40.18
N LYS A 132 -31.38 3.73 41.42
CA LYS A 132 -31.55 2.30 41.74
C LYS A 132 -32.93 1.81 41.33
N ALA A 133 -33.97 2.61 41.60
CA ALA A 133 -35.31 2.35 41.10
C ALA A 133 -35.35 2.33 39.57
N CYS A 134 -34.62 3.25 38.91
CA CYS A 134 -34.47 3.22 37.46
C CYS A 134 -33.76 1.94 36.99
N ALA A 135 -32.66 1.53 37.62
CA ALA A 135 -31.98 0.28 37.28
C ALA A 135 -32.91 -0.93 37.41
N ALA A 136 -33.64 -1.07 38.52
CA ALA A 136 -34.55 -2.18 38.77
C ALA A 136 -35.63 -2.31 37.68
N VAL A 137 -36.29 -1.20 37.34
CA VAL A 137 -37.33 -1.18 36.30
C VAL A 137 -36.76 -1.40 34.91
N GLY A 138 -35.58 -0.85 34.63
CA GLY A 138 -34.96 -0.97 33.32
C GLY A 138 -34.35 -2.34 33.05
N GLN A 139 -33.81 -3.02 34.07
CA GLN A 139 -33.16 -4.31 33.92
C GLN A 139 -34.12 -5.38 33.37
N SER A 140 -35.36 -5.41 33.86
CA SER A 140 -36.41 -6.30 33.33
C SER A 140 -36.70 -6.05 31.84
N GLY A 141 -36.73 -4.77 31.43
CA GLY A 141 -36.98 -4.40 30.04
C GLY A 141 -35.79 -4.70 29.13
N LEU A 142 -34.57 -4.46 29.62
CA LEU A 142 -33.34 -4.73 28.89
C LEU A 142 -33.17 -6.23 28.62
N MET A 143 -33.44 -7.08 29.62
CA MET A 143 -33.34 -8.53 29.43
C MET A 143 -34.43 -9.09 28.53
N ALA A 144 -35.67 -8.62 28.66
CA ALA A 144 -36.74 -9.01 27.75
C ALA A 144 -36.41 -8.69 26.28
N LEU A 145 -35.68 -7.60 26.04
CA LEU A 145 -35.22 -7.22 24.71
C LEU A 145 -34.12 -8.15 24.19
N TYR A 146 -33.11 -8.48 25.02
CA TYR A 146 -32.09 -9.46 24.64
C TYR A 146 -32.67 -10.83 24.38
N ASP A 147 -33.55 -11.30 25.26
CA ASP A 147 -34.22 -12.59 25.12
C ASP A 147 -35.04 -12.64 23.82
N MET A 148 -35.82 -11.60 23.51
CA MET A 148 -36.54 -11.49 22.24
C MET A 148 -35.59 -11.54 21.02
N LEU A 149 -34.46 -10.81 21.06
CA LEU A 149 -33.52 -10.72 19.94
C LEU A 149 -32.76 -12.03 19.70
N PHE A 150 -32.30 -12.69 20.77
CA PHE A 150 -31.58 -13.95 20.66
C PHE A 150 -32.52 -15.10 20.30
N ASN A 151 -33.75 -15.14 20.83
CA ASN A 151 -34.76 -16.13 20.44
C ASN A 151 -35.13 -16.02 18.96
N GLN A 152 -35.19 -14.82 18.38
CA GLN A 152 -35.39 -14.65 16.92
C GLN A 152 -34.26 -15.21 16.07
N LEU A 153 -33.10 -15.48 16.67
CA LEU A 153 -31.90 -15.99 16.01
C LEU A 153 -31.62 -17.45 16.37
N ASP A 154 -32.55 -18.14 17.04
CA ASP A 154 -32.42 -19.50 17.57
C ASP A 154 -31.26 -19.67 18.55
N VAL A 155 -30.97 -18.62 19.35
CA VAL A 155 -29.92 -18.62 20.38
C VAL A 155 -30.56 -18.35 21.73
N SER A 156 -30.19 -19.12 22.75
CA SER A 156 -30.63 -18.88 24.12
C SER A 156 -29.72 -17.87 24.82
N SER A 157 -30.27 -17.02 25.68
CA SER A 157 -29.49 -16.11 26.53
C SER A 157 -29.85 -16.26 28.00
N SER A 158 -28.93 -15.93 28.92
CA SER A 158 -29.17 -15.94 30.36
C SER A 158 -28.80 -14.61 31.00
N GLN A 159 -29.35 -14.34 32.18
CA GLN A 159 -29.04 -13.13 32.95
C GLN A 159 -28.19 -13.48 34.17
N LEU A 160 -27.09 -12.74 34.35
CA LEU A 160 -26.25 -12.77 35.54
C LEU A 160 -26.10 -11.34 36.07
N LEU A 161 -26.47 -11.14 37.33
CA LEU A 161 -26.40 -9.85 38.02
C LEU A 161 -25.36 -9.90 39.12
N VAL A 162 -24.42 -8.96 39.08
CA VAL A 162 -23.26 -8.94 40.00
C VAL A 162 -23.02 -7.55 40.56
N THR A 163 -22.35 -7.47 41.69
CA THR A 163 -21.91 -6.24 42.36
C THR A 163 -20.40 -6.31 42.61
N ASP A 164 -19.75 -5.19 42.96
CA ASP A 164 -18.33 -5.19 43.34
C ASP A 164 -18.02 -6.12 44.51
N SER A 165 -18.86 -6.06 45.55
CA SER A 165 -18.67 -6.89 46.75
C SER A 165 -18.70 -8.39 46.46
N ASP A 166 -19.36 -8.82 45.38
CA ASP A 166 -19.41 -10.24 45.03
C ASP A 166 -18.02 -10.76 44.62
N PHE A 167 -17.25 -9.93 43.92
CA PHE A 167 -15.89 -10.28 43.50
C PHE A 167 -14.89 -10.21 44.67
N GLU A 168 -15.23 -9.73 45.85
CA GLU A 168 -14.34 -9.85 47.02
C GLU A 168 -14.33 -11.28 47.60
N ASN A 169 -15.36 -12.08 47.31
CA ASN A 169 -15.53 -13.42 47.86
C ASN A 169 -14.97 -14.51 46.92
N PRO A 170 -13.90 -15.25 47.29
CA PRO A 170 -13.31 -16.28 46.43
C PRO A 170 -14.29 -17.40 46.05
N LYS A 171 -15.18 -17.80 46.96
CA LYS A 171 -16.18 -18.85 46.69
C LYS A 171 -17.22 -18.41 45.67
N PHE A 172 -17.57 -17.12 45.67
CA PHE A 172 -18.47 -16.58 44.65
C PHE A 172 -17.85 -16.69 43.27
N ARG A 173 -16.55 -16.37 43.13
CA ARG A 173 -15.87 -16.42 41.83
C ARG A 173 -15.75 -17.83 41.26
N GLU A 174 -15.49 -18.82 42.13
CA GLU A 174 -15.48 -20.23 41.75
C GLU A 174 -16.86 -20.66 41.23
N GLN A 175 -17.92 -20.39 41.98
CA GLN A 175 -19.30 -20.70 41.58
C GLN A 175 -19.73 -19.95 40.32
N LEU A 176 -19.31 -18.70 40.17
CA LEU A 176 -19.57 -17.91 38.98
C LEU A 176 -18.94 -18.56 37.75
N THR A 177 -17.68 -19.00 37.87
CA THR A 177 -16.96 -19.68 36.79
C THR A 177 -17.65 -20.98 36.40
N GLU A 178 -17.96 -21.85 37.36
CA GLU A 178 -18.68 -23.11 37.12
C GLU A 178 -20.02 -22.90 36.41
N THR A 179 -20.76 -21.87 36.84
CA THR A 179 -22.06 -21.53 36.26
C THR A 179 -21.92 -21.03 34.82
N VAL A 180 -20.95 -20.17 34.55
CA VAL A 180 -20.69 -19.63 33.21
C VAL A 180 -20.23 -20.72 32.26
N GLU A 181 -19.30 -21.58 32.69
CA GLU A 181 -18.84 -22.74 31.90
C GLU A 181 -20.02 -23.65 31.52
N SER A 182 -20.90 -23.96 32.49
CA SER A 182 -22.10 -24.77 32.24
C SER A 182 -23.07 -24.13 31.24
N LEU A 183 -23.22 -22.80 31.27
CA LEU A 183 -24.07 -22.07 30.31
C LEU A 183 -23.48 -22.11 28.89
N LEU A 184 -22.16 -21.93 28.77
CA LEU A 184 -21.45 -21.94 27.49
C LEU A 184 -21.45 -23.33 26.84
N ASP A 185 -21.31 -24.39 27.63
CA ASP A 185 -21.45 -25.80 27.18
C ASP A 185 -22.83 -26.05 26.56
N LEU A 186 -23.87 -25.41 27.11
CA LEU A 186 -25.23 -25.47 26.60
C LEU A 186 -25.49 -24.51 25.43
N LYS A 187 -24.46 -23.82 24.93
CA LYS A 187 -24.54 -22.76 23.90
C LYS A 187 -25.49 -21.62 24.27
N VAL A 188 -25.67 -21.37 25.56
CA VAL A 188 -26.41 -20.21 26.08
C VAL A 188 -25.45 -19.04 26.20
N ILE A 189 -25.86 -17.86 25.71
CA ILE A 189 -25.08 -16.62 25.81
C ILE A 189 -25.27 -16.00 27.20
N PRO A 190 -24.25 -15.98 28.09
CA PRO A 190 -24.37 -15.37 29.41
C PRO A 190 -24.33 -13.85 29.29
N ILE A 191 -25.38 -13.17 29.80
CA ILE A 191 -25.47 -11.71 29.81
C ILE A 191 -25.29 -11.18 31.23
N PHE A 192 -24.14 -10.54 31.47
CA PHE A 192 -23.80 -9.88 32.73
C PHE A 192 -24.28 -8.44 32.76
N ASN A 193 -24.77 -7.97 33.89
CA ASN A 193 -24.88 -6.53 34.17
C ASN A 193 -24.58 -6.26 35.64
N GLU A 194 -24.07 -5.07 35.95
CA GLU A 194 -23.99 -4.61 37.32
C GLU A 194 -25.40 -4.47 37.90
N ASN A 195 -25.60 -4.99 39.12
CA ASN A 195 -26.85 -4.90 39.84
C ASN A 195 -27.01 -3.54 40.53
N ASP A 196 -27.10 -2.48 39.74
CA ASP A 196 -27.31 -1.09 40.20
C ASP A 196 -28.53 -0.94 41.15
N ALA A 197 -29.51 -1.85 41.07
CA ALA A 197 -30.72 -1.80 41.88
C ALA A 197 -30.47 -2.02 43.38
N ILE A 198 -29.48 -2.87 43.71
CA ILE A 198 -29.14 -3.22 45.10
C ILE A 198 -27.67 -2.98 45.44
N SER A 199 -26.88 -2.49 44.49
CA SER A 199 -25.52 -2.02 44.74
C SER A 199 -25.49 -1.06 45.93
N THR A 200 -24.53 -1.22 46.84
CA THR A 200 -24.43 -0.41 48.08
C THR A 200 -24.02 1.05 47.79
N ARG A 201 -23.64 1.36 46.55
CA ARG A 201 -23.08 2.64 46.13
C ARG A 201 -24.14 3.73 45.97
N LYS A 202 -23.74 4.97 46.24
CA LYS A 202 -24.54 6.19 45.97
C LYS A 202 -23.94 7.06 44.85
N ALA A 203 -22.67 6.86 44.50
CA ALA A 203 -21.95 7.54 43.42
C ALA A 203 -20.81 6.64 42.89
N PRO A 204 -20.29 6.86 41.66
CA PRO A 204 -19.07 6.20 41.21
C PRO A 204 -17.88 6.58 42.12
N TYR A 205 -17.07 5.59 42.51
CA TYR A 205 -15.87 5.75 43.34
C TYR A 205 -14.70 4.95 42.75
N GLU A 206 -13.46 5.37 43.03
CA GLU A 206 -12.26 4.59 42.74
C GLU A 206 -11.91 3.75 43.98
N ASP A 207 -11.75 2.44 43.80
CA ASP A 207 -11.34 1.55 44.89
C ASP A 207 -9.83 1.70 45.22
N SER A 208 -9.35 0.96 46.22
CA SER A 208 -7.95 0.94 46.64
C SER A 208 -6.98 0.41 45.57
N SER A 209 -7.50 -0.15 44.46
CA SER A 209 -6.75 -0.56 43.27
C SER A 209 -6.80 0.46 42.13
N GLY A 210 -7.51 1.59 42.32
CA GLY A 210 -7.63 2.69 41.36
C GLY A 210 -8.63 2.40 40.23
N ILE A 211 -9.51 1.40 40.39
CA ILE A 211 -10.47 0.99 39.36
C ILE A 211 -11.77 1.80 39.54
N PHE A 212 -12.19 2.45 38.45
CA PHE A 212 -13.48 3.12 38.36
C PHE A 212 -14.56 2.10 38.07
N TRP A 213 -15.51 1.88 38.98
CA TRP A 213 -16.46 0.79 38.77
C TRP A 213 -17.65 1.19 37.89
N ASP A 214 -17.63 0.68 36.66
CA ASP A 214 -18.69 0.69 35.66
C ASP A 214 -18.66 -0.62 34.86
N ASN A 215 -19.53 -0.76 33.86
CA ASN A 215 -19.61 -2.00 33.08
C ASN A 215 -18.38 -2.24 32.18
N ASP A 216 -17.57 -1.22 31.87
CA ASP A 216 -16.30 -1.40 31.16
C ASP A 216 -15.27 -2.07 32.08
N SER A 217 -15.20 -1.63 33.34
CA SER A 217 -14.37 -2.26 34.37
C SER A 217 -14.87 -3.64 34.76
N LEU A 218 -16.19 -3.86 34.85
CA LEU A 218 -16.76 -5.19 35.06
C LEU A 218 -16.36 -6.14 33.93
N ALA A 219 -16.37 -5.68 32.67
CA ALA A 219 -15.91 -6.48 31.53
C ALA A 219 -14.42 -6.82 31.63
N GLY A 220 -13.58 -5.87 32.04
CA GLY A 220 -12.17 -6.12 32.33
C GLY A 220 -11.96 -7.17 33.43
N LEU A 221 -12.73 -7.11 34.51
CA LEU A 221 -12.63 -8.05 35.62
C LEU A 221 -13.13 -9.45 35.26
N LEU A 222 -14.27 -9.55 34.58
CA LEU A 222 -14.80 -10.81 34.08
C LEU A 222 -13.84 -11.46 33.07
N ALA A 223 -13.23 -10.67 32.20
CA ALA A 223 -12.24 -11.16 31.25
C ALA A 223 -11.02 -11.80 31.98
N LEU A 224 -10.65 -11.27 33.14
CA LEU A 224 -9.58 -11.84 33.96
C LEU A 224 -10.02 -13.07 34.75
N GLU A 225 -11.16 -13.00 35.43
CA GLU A 225 -11.66 -14.09 36.28
C GLU A 225 -12.00 -15.33 35.45
N LEU A 226 -12.66 -15.11 34.30
CA LEU A 226 -13.06 -16.18 33.37
C LEU A 226 -11.97 -16.50 32.34
N LYS A 227 -10.79 -15.88 32.45
CA LYS A 227 -9.62 -16.10 31.58
C LYS A 227 -9.94 -16.00 30.09
N ALA A 228 -10.60 -14.93 29.69
CA ALA A 228 -10.95 -14.66 28.31
C ALA A 228 -9.70 -14.46 27.43
N ASP A 229 -9.76 -14.99 26.21
CA ASP A 229 -8.69 -14.88 25.20
C ASP A 229 -8.62 -13.47 24.57
N LEU A 230 -9.76 -12.77 24.50
CA LEU A 230 -9.88 -11.44 23.91
C LEU A 230 -11.08 -10.69 24.51
N LEU A 231 -10.86 -9.43 24.86
CA LEU A 231 -11.89 -8.48 25.28
C LEU A 231 -12.13 -7.46 24.17
N ILE A 232 -13.39 -7.26 23.75
CA ILE A 232 -13.74 -6.22 22.77
C ILE A 232 -14.66 -5.20 23.44
N LEU A 233 -14.17 -3.96 23.52
CA LEU A 233 -14.91 -2.81 24.03
C LEU A 233 -15.48 -2.02 22.86
N LEU A 234 -16.80 -1.91 22.78
CA LEU A 234 -17.46 -1.16 21.71
C LEU A 234 -17.65 0.31 22.11
N SER A 235 -17.25 1.20 21.22
CA SER A 235 -17.31 2.66 21.40
C SER A 235 -18.19 3.33 20.35
N ASP A 236 -18.50 4.60 20.57
CA ASP A 236 -19.20 5.48 19.62
C ASP A 236 -18.26 6.14 18.59
N VAL A 237 -16.96 5.94 18.76
CA VAL A 237 -15.89 6.33 17.84
C VAL A 237 -15.13 5.10 17.35
N ASP A 238 -14.41 5.23 16.24
CA ASP A 238 -13.73 4.09 15.58
C ASP A 238 -12.60 3.48 16.40
N GLY A 239 -12.01 4.24 17.31
CA GLY A 239 -10.93 3.81 18.20
C GLY A 239 -10.40 4.97 19.03
N LEU A 240 -9.18 4.84 19.52
CA LEU A 240 -8.43 5.92 20.13
C LEU A 240 -7.82 6.81 19.03
N TYR A 241 -7.88 8.12 19.19
CA TYR A 241 -7.35 9.08 18.23
C TYR A 241 -6.18 9.88 18.83
N SER A 242 -5.29 10.38 17.97
CA SER A 242 -4.16 11.27 18.33
C SER A 242 -4.62 12.70 18.70
N GLY A 243 -5.90 13.00 18.57
CA GLY A 243 -6.55 14.28 18.90
C GLY A 243 -8.08 14.13 18.87
N PRO A 244 -8.87 15.21 18.98
CA PRO A 244 -10.33 15.14 18.89
C PRO A 244 -10.79 14.50 17.57
N PRO A 245 -11.71 13.51 17.56
CA PRO A 245 -12.14 12.83 16.33
C PRO A 245 -12.78 13.75 15.28
N SER A 246 -13.24 14.93 15.68
CA SER A 246 -13.81 15.96 14.80
C SER A 246 -12.76 16.76 14.01
N GLU A 247 -11.48 16.63 14.34
CA GLU A 247 -10.40 17.37 13.67
C GLU A 247 -9.82 16.59 12.48
N PRO A 248 -9.64 17.22 11.29
CA PRO A 248 -9.10 16.55 10.10
C PRO A 248 -7.67 16.00 10.27
N SER A 249 -6.90 16.56 11.20
CA SER A 249 -5.53 16.13 11.52
C SER A 249 -5.47 14.93 12.47
N SER A 250 -6.60 14.53 13.05
CA SER A 250 -6.65 13.46 14.04
C SER A 250 -6.61 12.09 13.38
N LYS A 251 -5.65 11.24 13.80
CA LYS A 251 -5.47 9.88 13.26
C LYS A 251 -5.81 8.83 14.30
N ILE A 252 -6.35 7.69 13.86
CA ILE A 252 -6.60 6.55 14.72
C ILE A 252 -5.26 5.92 15.14
N ILE A 253 -5.13 5.65 16.43
CA ILE A 253 -4.03 4.89 17.01
C ILE A 253 -4.43 3.41 16.95
N HIS A 254 -3.83 2.64 16.05
CA HIS A 254 -4.19 1.22 15.87
C HIS A 254 -3.61 0.29 16.95
N THR A 255 -2.49 0.67 17.56
CA THR A 255 -1.86 -0.08 18.65
C THR A 255 -1.50 0.88 19.77
N TYR A 256 -2.08 0.69 20.95
CA TYR A 256 -1.78 1.52 22.12
C TYR A 256 -0.53 1.03 22.83
N ILE A 257 0.49 1.89 22.85
CA ILE A 257 1.70 1.77 23.66
C ILE A 257 1.67 2.83 24.75
N LYS A 258 1.73 2.39 26.02
CA LYS A 258 1.58 3.25 27.19
C LYS A 258 2.65 4.35 27.24
N GLU A 259 3.91 4.00 27.01
CA GLU A 259 5.05 4.92 27.10
C GLU A 259 4.99 6.04 26.06
N LYS A 260 4.36 5.78 24.92
CA LYS A 260 4.26 6.71 23.78
C LYS A 260 2.99 7.56 23.85
N HIS A 261 1.83 6.92 24.05
CA HIS A 261 0.54 7.58 23.85
C HIS A 261 -0.09 8.10 25.14
N GLN A 262 0.36 7.67 26.33
CA GLN A 262 -0.29 8.07 27.59
C GLN A 262 -0.25 9.60 27.82
N GLN A 263 0.76 10.29 27.30
CA GLN A 263 0.90 11.76 27.41
C GLN A 263 0.27 12.54 26.24
N GLU A 264 -0.04 11.86 25.12
CA GLU A 264 -0.56 12.48 23.89
C GLU A 264 -2.10 12.48 23.82
N ILE A 265 -2.77 11.70 24.66
CA ILE A 265 -4.23 11.55 24.60
C ILE A 265 -4.93 12.68 25.36
N THR A 266 -5.74 13.44 24.62
CA THR A 266 -6.68 14.40 25.21
C THR A 266 -8.06 13.74 25.34
N PHE A 267 -8.51 13.46 26.57
CA PHE A 267 -9.83 12.90 26.81
C PHE A 267 -10.90 14.00 26.75
N GLY A 268 -11.87 13.88 25.83
CA GLY A 268 -13.00 14.80 25.73
C GLY A 268 -14.00 14.68 26.90
N ASP A 269 -14.90 15.66 27.01
CA ASP A 269 -15.88 15.77 28.09
C ASP A 269 -16.82 14.55 28.20
N LYS A 270 -17.22 14.24 29.45
CA LYS A 270 -18.10 13.11 29.80
C LYS A 270 -19.44 13.17 29.05
N SER A 271 -19.92 12.03 28.56
CA SER A 271 -21.25 11.94 27.94
C SER A 271 -22.39 12.22 28.95
N ARG A 272 -23.50 12.78 28.47
CA ARG A 272 -24.61 13.30 29.31
C ARG A 272 -25.50 12.20 29.94
N VAL A 273 -25.34 10.93 29.54
CA VAL A 273 -26.21 9.81 29.96
C VAL A 273 -25.47 8.55 30.41
N GLY A 274 -24.18 8.38 30.09
CA GLY A 274 -23.33 7.31 30.60
C GLY A 274 -22.45 7.78 31.77
N ARG A 275 -22.15 6.89 32.72
CA ARG A 275 -21.23 7.20 33.82
C ARG A 275 -19.75 7.12 33.40
N GLY A 276 -19.41 6.36 32.35
CA GLY A 276 -18.05 6.17 31.84
C GLY A 276 -17.83 6.80 30.45
N GLY A 277 -16.75 7.55 30.28
CA GLY A 277 -16.28 8.10 28.98
C GLY A 277 -15.15 7.25 28.38
N MET A 278 -14.52 7.73 27.29
CA MET A 278 -13.35 7.06 26.68
C MET A 278 -12.21 6.79 27.68
N THR A 279 -12.08 7.63 28.71
CA THR A 279 -11.14 7.42 29.81
C THR A 279 -11.39 6.11 30.56
N ALA A 280 -12.65 5.74 30.81
CA ALA A 280 -12.99 4.50 31.50
C ALA A 280 -12.65 3.27 30.65
N LYS A 281 -12.95 3.32 29.34
CA LYS A 281 -12.59 2.26 28.38
C LYS A 281 -11.09 2.05 28.28
N VAL A 282 -10.32 3.14 28.19
CA VAL A 282 -8.85 3.06 28.15
C VAL A 282 -8.30 2.51 29.45
N LYS A 283 -8.81 2.93 30.62
CA LYS A 283 -8.40 2.37 31.93
C LYS A 283 -8.68 0.87 32.00
N ALA A 284 -9.88 0.43 31.64
CA ALA A 284 -10.27 -0.98 31.62
C ALA A 284 -9.40 -1.80 30.64
N ALA A 285 -9.17 -1.27 29.43
CA ALA A 285 -8.34 -1.92 28.42
C ALA A 285 -6.87 -2.06 28.86
N VAL A 286 -6.30 -1.04 29.49
CA VAL A 286 -4.94 -1.08 30.04
C VAL A 286 -4.83 -2.08 31.19
N LEU A 287 -5.83 -2.14 32.08
CA LEU A 287 -5.82 -3.09 33.19
C LEU A 287 -5.87 -4.54 32.71
N ALA A 288 -6.83 -4.86 31.83
CA ALA A 288 -7.01 -6.21 31.31
C ALA A 288 -5.80 -6.65 30.46
N SER A 289 -5.27 -5.76 29.60
CA SER A 289 -4.07 -6.05 28.80
C SER A 289 -2.82 -6.28 29.62
N ASN A 290 -2.57 -5.48 30.68
CA ASN A 290 -1.42 -5.68 31.57
C ASN A 290 -1.50 -7.00 32.35
N SER A 291 -2.72 -7.41 32.68
CA SER A 291 -3.01 -8.67 33.39
C SER A 291 -3.03 -9.89 32.46
N GLY A 292 -2.86 -9.69 31.14
CA GLY A 292 -2.60 -10.77 30.18
C GLY A 292 -3.70 -11.00 29.13
N THR A 293 -4.81 -10.27 29.17
CA THR A 293 -5.90 -10.39 28.19
C THR A 293 -5.81 -9.29 27.14
N PRO A 294 -5.53 -9.60 25.86
CA PRO A 294 -5.59 -8.62 24.77
C PRO A 294 -6.95 -7.90 24.74
N VAL A 295 -6.94 -6.60 24.45
CA VAL A 295 -8.17 -5.79 24.37
C VAL A 295 -8.22 -5.00 23.08
N VAL A 296 -9.38 -4.95 22.42
CA VAL A 296 -9.60 -4.07 21.26
C VAL A 296 -10.74 -3.10 21.55
N ILE A 297 -10.49 -1.81 21.37
CA ILE A 297 -11.53 -0.77 21.37
C ILE A 297 -11.90 -0.47 19.92
N THR A 298 -13.16 -0.66 19.53
CA THR A 298 -13.63 -0.44 18.14
C THR A 298 -15.06 0.10 18.09
N SER A 299 -15.49 0.59 16.94
CA SER A 299 -16.84 1.14 16.75
C SER A 299 -17.94 0.09 16.90
N GLY A 300 -18.94 0.42 17.72
CA GLY A 300 -20.21 -0.33 17.80
C GLY A 300 -21.19 -0.01 16.67
N PHE A 301 -20.91 1.03 15.86
CA PHE A 301 -21.75 1.44 14.73
C PHE A 301 -21.36 0.75 13.43
N GLU A 302 -20.09 0.42 13.29
CA GLU A 302 -19.54 -0.23 12.11
C GLU A 302 -20.11 -1.64 11.92
N ASN A 303 -20.42 -2.00 10.68
CA ASN A 303 -20.92 -3.33 10.36
C ASN A 303 -19.81 -4.37 10.48
N ARG A 304 -20.12 -5.49 11.15
CA ARG A 304 -19.21 -6.63 11.32
C ARG A 304 -17.89 -6.29 12.05
N SER A 305 -17.85 -5.22 12.86
CA SER A 305 -16.63 -4.84 13.58
C SER A 305 -16.07 -5.96 14.45
N ILE A 306 -16.92 -6.75 15.12
CA ILE A 306 -16.46 -7.86 15.96
C ILE A 306 -15.78 -8.94 15.11
N LEU A 307 -16.37 -9.28 13.95
CA LEU A 307 -15.80 -10.27 13.04
C LEU A 307 -14.50 -9.77 12.43
N LYS A 308 -14.44 -8.52 11.98
CA LYS A 308 -13.23 -7.92 11.40
C LYS A 308 -12.06 -7.93 12.40
N VAL A 309 -12.32 -7.63 13.68
CA VAL A 309 -11.32 -7.76 14.76
C VAL A 309 -10.80 -9.19 14.83
N LEU A 310 -11.68 -10.18 14.79
CA LEU A 310 -11.30 -11.60 14.85
C LEU A 310 -10.54 -12.10 13.63
N HIS A 311 -10.76 -11.49 12.45
CA HIS A 311 -9.98 -11.78 11.25
C HIS A 311 -8.60 -11.09 11.24
N GLY A 312 -8.27 -10.32 12.29
CA GLY A 312 -7.01 -9.58 12.38
C GLY A 312 -6.94 -8.34 11.50
N GLU A 313 -8.08 -7.82 11.05
CA GLU A 313 -8.10 -6.54 10.32
C GLU A 313 -7.71 -5.39 11.26
N LYS A 314 -6.98 -4.39 10.74
CA LYS A 314 -6.54 -3.20 11.49
C LYS A 314 -7.71 -2.22 11.72
N ILE A 315 -8.69 -2.63 12.53
CA ILE A 315 -9.84 -1.80 12.91
C ILE A 315 -9.82 -1.47 14.41
N GLY A 316 -10.04 -0.20 14.74
CA GLY A 316 -9.94 0.30 16.11
C GLY A 316 -8.53 0.25 16.68
N THR A 317 -8.43 0.13 18.01
CA THR A 317 -7.20 0.23 18.79
C THR A 317 -6.96 -1.03 19.61
N LEU A 318 -5.84 -1.70 19.36
CA LEU A 318 -5.37 -2.87 20.10
C LEU A 318 -4.54 -2.46 21.33
N PHE A 319 -4.82 -3.09 22.46
CA PHE A 319 -4.09 -2.99 23.73
C PHE A 319 -3.52 -4.37 24.06
N HIS A 320 -2.20 -4.43 24.24
CA HIS A 320 -1.54 -5.67 24.62
C HIS A 320 -0.29 -5.41 25.45
N LYS A 321 0.00 -6.31 26.41
CA LYS A 321 1.16 -6.21 27.30
C LYS A 321 2.50 -6.08 26.57
N ASN A 322 2.62 -6.79 25.45
CA ASN A 322 3.82 -6.84 24.61
C ASN A 322 3.68 -5.97 23.35
N ALA A 323 2.75 -5.01 23.31
CA ALA A 323 2.54 -4.15 22.15
C ALA A 323 3.84 -3.42 21.72
N ASN A 324 4.69 -3.07 22.69
CA ASN A 324 6.01 -2.49 22.50
C ASN A 324 7.03 -3.43 21.82
N LEU A 325 6.82 -4.75 21.86
CA LEU A 325 7.68 -5.75 21.21
C LEU A 325 7.20 -6.11 19.80
N TRP A 326 5.93 -5.85 19.50
CA TRP A 326 5.29 -6.13 18.20
C TRP A 326 5.41 -5.00 17.22
N GLU A 327 5.73 -3.80 17.71
CA GLU A 327 6.32 -2.75 16.89
C GLU A 327 7.79 -3.13 16.61
N SER A 328 8.00 -4.25 15.91
CA SER A 328 9.29 -4.58 15.34
C SER A 328 9.45 -3.81 14.03
N SER A 329 10.51 -3.01 14.01
CA SER A 329 10.82 -1.94 13.06
C SER A 329 10.04 -0.65 13.33
N LYS A 330 10.81 0.42 13.47
CA LYS A 330 10.37 1.76 13.13
C LYS A 330 9.76 1.66 11.74
N ASP A 331 8.44 1.59 11.61
CA ASP A 331 7.76 1.92 10.36
C ASP A 331 8.08 3.40 10.14
N VAL A 332 9.23 3.62 9.52
CA VAL A 332 9.62 4.91 8.97
C VAL A 332 8.50 5.20 8.00
N SER A 333 7.60 6.14 8.36
CA SER A 333 6.46 6.43 7.50
C SER A 333 6.96 6.66 6.07
N ALA A 334 6.17 6.31 5.05
CA ALA A 334 6.59 6.43 3.66
C ALA A 334 7.17 7.84 3.34
N ARG A 335 6.66 8.87 4.04
CA ARG A 335 7.19 10.22 4.04
C ARG A 335 8.58 10.35 4.65
N GLU A 336 8.84 9.78 5.82
CA GLU A 336 10.18 9.78 6.43
C GLU A 336 11.21 9.06 5.55
N MET A 337 10.84 7.99 4.83
CA MET A 337 11.73 7.35 3.86
C MET A 337 12.08 8.32 2.73
N ALA A 338 11.08 8.99 2.16
CA ALA A 338 11.27 9.98 1.09
C ALA A 338 12.15 11.16 1.55
N VAL A 339 11.91 11.69 2.76
CA VAL A 339 12.72 12.78 3.33
C VAL A 339 14.15 12.32 3.58
N ALA A 340 14.35 11.12 4.13
CA ALA A 340 15.69 10.57 4.35
C ALA A 340 16.45 10.38 3.04
N ALA A 341 15.79 9.88 1.98
CA ALA A 341 16.38 9.75 0.65
C ALA A 341 16.79 11.12 0.10
N ARG A 342 15.95 12.17 0.28
CA ARG A 342 16.28 13.54 -0.11
C ARG A 342 17.51 14.07 0.62
N ASP A 343 17.59 13.90 1.93
CA ASP A 343 18.73 14.40 2.72
C ASP A 343 20.03 13.64 2.44
N CYS A 344 19.96 12.32 2.23
CA CYS A 344 21.10 11.54 1.75
C CYS A 344 21.54 11.99 0.35
N SER A 345 20.60 12.30 -0.56
CA SER A 345 20.93 12.78 -1.92
C SER A 345 21.72 14.08 -1.90
N ARG A 346 21.38 15.02 -1.00
CA ARG A 346 22.12 16.27 -0.82
C ARG A 346 23.55 16.02 -0.34
N ARG A 347 23.75 15.02 0.55
CA ARG A 347 25.09 14.61 0.99
C ARG A 347 25.88 13.93 -0.13
N LEU A 348 25.23 13.11 -0.95
CA LEU A 348 25.82 12.51 -2.14
C LEU A 348 26.26 13.58 -3.17
N GLN A 349 25.46 14.62 -3.36
CA GLN A 349 25.76 15.74 -4.27
C GLN A 349 26.97 16.57 -3.82
N ASN A 350 27.28 16.59 -2.52
CA ASN A 350 28.44 17.29 -1.98
C ASN A 350 29.75 16.51 -2.14
N LEU A 351 29.70 15.25 -2.57
CA LEU A 351 30.90 14.49 -2.88
C LEU A 351 31.55 14.96 -4.19
N SER A 352 32.84 14.69 -4.34
CA SER A 352 33.54 14.82 -5.62
C SER A 352 33.09 13.74 -6.62
N SER A 353 33.37 13.96 -7.91
CA SER A 353 33.13 12.96 -8.96
C SER A 353 33.82 11.62 -8.64
N GLU A 354 35.08 11.68 -8.20
CA GLU A 354 35.87 10.48 -7.89
C GLU A 354 35.30 9.69 -6.70
N GLU A 355 34.79 10.38 -5.68
CA GLU A 355 34.12 9.70 -4.56
C GLU A 355 32.81 9.02 -5.01
N ARG A 356 31.98 9.68 -5.84
CA ARG A 356 30.76 9.03 -6.40
C ARG A 356 31.10 7.86 -7.31
N LYS A 357 32.13 8.01 -8.13
CA LYS A 357 32.68 6.93 -8.97
C LYS A 357 33.10 5.74 -8.10
N LYS A 358 33.83 5.99 -7.01
CA LYS A 358 34.24 4.96 -6.07
C LYS A 358 33.05 4.18 -5.51
N ILE A 359 31.95 4.85 -5.13
CA ILE A 359 30.73 4.18 -4.65
C ILE A 359 30.20 3.18 -5.68
N LEU A 360 30.16 3.55 -6.96
CA LEU A 360 29.70 2.64 -8.02
C LEU A 360 30.64 1.44 -8.22
N LEU A 361 31.96 1.65 -8.13
CA LEU A 361 32.93 0.57 -8.19
C LEU A 361 32.77 -0.38 -7.00
N ASP A 362 32.62 0.16 -5.79
CA ASP A 362 32.39 -0.62 -4.57
C ASP A 362 31.08 -1.45 -4.68
N VAL A 363 30.01 -0.87 -5.25
CA VAL A 363 28.75 -1.60 -5.53
C VAL A 363 28.97 -2.74 -6.53
N ALA A 364 29.73 -2.51 -7.60
CA ALA A 364 30.01 -3.54 -8.60
C ALA A 364 30.78 -4.73 -7.99
N ASP A 365 31.79 -4.44 -7.17
CA ASP A 365 32.59 -5.45 -6.47
C ASP A 365 31.75 -6.20 -5.42
N ALA A 366 30.87 -5.50 -4.70
CA ALA A 366 29.97 -6.10 -3.71
C ALA A 366 28.95 -7.05 -4.35
N LEU A 367 28.43 -6.74 -5.54
CA LEU A 367 27.52 -7.63 -6.27
C LEU A 367 28.19 -8.94 -6.68
N GLU A 368 29.42 -8.87 -7.21
CA GLU A 368 30.18 -10.05 -7.60
C GLU A 368 30.57 -10.89 -6.37
N ALA A 369 30.98 -10.24 -5.27
CA ALA A 369 31.33 -10.93 -4.02
C ALA A 369 30.13 -11.66 -3.36
N ASN A 370 28.90 -11.23 -3.64
CA ASN A 370 27.67 -11.81 -3.09
C ASN A 370 26.84 -12.60 -4.13
N GLU A 371 27.43 -12.96 -5.29
CA GLU A 371 26.69 -13.61 -6.39
C GLU A 371 25.96 -14.90 -5.95
N ASP A 372 26.61 -15.76 -5.17
CA ASP A 372 26.00 -17.02 -4.71
C ASP A 372 24.79 -16.79 -3.80
N LEU A 373 24.85 -15.77 -2.92
CA LEU A 373 23.75 -15.42 -2.03
C LEU A 373 22.59 -14.81 -2.81
N ILE A 374 22.88 -13.90 -3.76
CA ILE A 374 21.87 -13.30 -4.64
C ILE A 374 21.16 -14.38 -5.46
N ARG A 375 21.92 -15.34 -6.01
CA ARG A 375 21.37 -16.45 -6.79
C ARG A 375 20.46 -17.32 -5.94
N SER A 376 20.87 -17.68 -4.72
CA SER A 376 20.07 -18.50 -3.80
C SER A 376 18.72 -17.85 -3.46
N GLU A 377 18.71 -16.54 -3.18
CA GLU A 377 17.48 -15.81 -2.88
C GLU A 377 16.58 -15.66 -4.12
N ASN A 378 17.17 -15.48 -5.31
CA ASN A 378 16.42 -15.42 -6.56
C ASN A 378 15.79 -16.77 -6.93
N GLU A 379 16.50 -17.88 -6.73
CA GLU A 379 15.97 -19.23 -6.94
C GLU A 379 14.75 -19.50 -6.03
N ALA A 380 14.79 -19.01 -4.78
CA ALA A 380 13.65 -19.11 -3.87
C ALA A 380 12.42 -18.30 -4.34
N ASP A 381 12.62 -17.08 -4.85
CA ASP A 381 11.54 -16.29 -5.48
C ASP A 381 10.98 -16.98 -6.73
N VAL A 382 11.85 -17.50 -7.60
CA VAL A 382 11.45 -18.21 -8.83
C VAL A 382 10.64 -19.46 -8.50
N ALA A 383 11.07 -20.25 -7.51
CA ALA A 383 10.34 -21.42 -7.05
C ALA A 383 8.96 -21.04 -6.47
N ALA A 384 8.90 -20.00 -5.64
CA ALA A 384 7.64 -19.51 -5.08
C ALA A 384 6.69 -19.01 -6.18
N ALA A 385 7.20 -18.30 -7.19
CA ALA A 385 6.41 -17.83 -8.33
C ALA A 385 5.89 -18.99 -9.20
N GLN A 386 6.68 -20.03 -9.40
CA GLN A 386 6.23 -21.24 -10.11
C GLN A 386 5.11 -21.97 -9.34
N VAL A 387 5.25 -22.12 -8.02
CA VAL A 387 4.22 -22.73 -7.16
C VAL A 387 2.93 -21.91 -7.14
N ALA A 388 3.05 -20.58 -7.12
CA ALA A 388 1.90 -19.67 -7.16
C ALA A 388 1.23 -19.56 -8.54
N GLY A 389 1.75 -20.25 -9.57
CA GLY A 389 1.14 -20.32 -10.90
C GLY A 389 1.33 -19.07 -11.77
N TYR A 390 2.38 -18.29 -11.55
CA TYR A 390 2.69 -17.14 -12.41
C TYR A 390 3.01 -17.59 -13.85
N GLU A 391 2.64 -16.76 -14.83
CA GLU A 391 2.86 -17.06 -16.24
C GLU A 391 4.36 -17.17 -16.59
N LYS A 392 4.69 -18.06 -17.53
CA LYS A 392 6.08 -18.30 -17.96
C LYS A 392 6.86 -17.03 -18.35
N PRO A 393 6.29 -16.04 -19.06
CA PRO A 393 7.02 -14.81 -19.40
C PRO A 393 7.40 -13.96 -18.17
N LEU A 394 6.55 -13.97 -17.13
CA LEU A 394 6.79 -13.24 -15.89
C LEU A 394 7.90 -13.92 -15.08
N VAL A 395 7.85 -15.25 -14.97
CA VAL A 395 8.91 -16.05 -14.33
C VAL A 395 10.25 -15.87 -15.06
N ALA A 396 10.24 -15.83 -16.40
CA ALA A 396 11.46 -15.62 -17.19
C ALA A 396 12.10 -14.25 -16.96
N ARG A 397 11.31 -13.21 -16.66
CA ARG A 397 11.81 -11.87 -16.29
C ARG A 397 12.34 -11.84 -14.84
N LEU A 398 11.75 -12.63 -13.96
CA LEU A 398 12.15 -12.75 -12.55
C LEU A 398 13.50 -13.48 -12.39
N THR A 399 13.80 -14.47 -13.25
CA THR A 399 15.01 -15.28 -13.15
C THR A 399 16.28 -14.50 -13.50
N ILE A 400 17.25 -14.48 -12.58
CA ILE A 400 18.62 -13.99 -12.81
C ILE A 400 19.45 -15.14 -13.39
N LYS A 401 19.79 -15.05 -14.68
CA LYS A 401 20.60 -16.08 -15.36
C LYS A 401 22.08 -16.03 -14.93
N PRO A 402 22.81 -17.16 -15.04
CA PRO A 402 24.26 -17.17 -14.84
C PRO A 402 24.97 -16.09 -15.67
N GLY A 403 25.95 -15.41 -15.08
CA GLY A 403 26.70 -14.32 -15.72
C GLY A 403 25.94 -12.98 -15.80
N LYS A 404 24.66 -12.92 -15.44
CA LYS A 404 23.89 -11.66 -15.41
C LYS A 404 24.44 -10.68 -14.36
N ILE A 405 24.87 -11.17 -13.19
CA ILE A 405 25.50 -10.33 -12.14
C ILE A 405 26.81 -9.72 -12.64
N ALA A 406 27.70 -10.52 -13.24
CA ALA A 406 28.93 -10.01 -13.87
C ALA A 406 28.65 -8.97 -14.98
N SER A 407 27.59 -9.19 -15.78
CA SER A 407 27.16 -8.22 -16.80
C SER A 407 26.65 -6.90 -16.19
N LEU A 408 25.88 -6.98 -15.10
CA LEU A 408 25.45 -5.80 -14.35
C LEU A 408 26.65 -5.06 -13.75
N ALA A 409 27.56 -5.75 -13.07
CA ALA A 409 28.78 -5.17 -12.51
C ALA A 409 29.63 -4.48 -13.59
N LYS A 410 29.81 -5.10 -14.76
CA LYS A 410 30.47 -4.48 -15.92
C LYS A 410 29.76 -3.19 -16.35
N SER A 411 28.43 -3.20 -16.42
CA SER A 411 27.63 -2.02 -16.80
C SER A 411 27.78 -0.88 -15.79
N ILE A 412 27.82 -1.20 -14.50
CA ILE A 412 28.08 -0.23 -13.41
C ILE A 412 29.48 0.38 -13.55
N ARG A 413 30.50 -0.43 -13.85
CA ARG A 413 31.87 0.06 -14.08
C ARG A 413 31.95 0.96 -15.31
N THR A 414 31.21 0.66 -16.39
CA THR A 414 31.09 1.57 -17.54
C THR A 414 30.48 2.90 -17.10
N LEU A 415 29.36 2.87 -16.40
CA LEU A 415 28.66 4.05 -15.89
C LEU A 415 29.54 4.91 -14.96
N ALA A 416 30.34 4.27 -14.10
CA ALA A 416 31.27 4.92 -13.19
C ALA A 416 32.40 5.67 -13.93
N ASN A 417 32.77 5.21 -15.12
CA ASN A 417 33.82 5.81 -15.94
C ASN A 417 33.30 6.85 -16.96
N MET A 418 31.98 7.04 -17.06
CA MET A 418 31.41 8.13 -17.85
C MET A 418 31.75 9.49 -17.23
N GLU A 419 31.68 10.56 -18.03
CA GLU A 419 31.87 11.93 -17.58
C GLU A 419 30.90 12.28 -16.43
N ASP A 420 31.36 13.14 -15.50
CA ASP A 420 30.53 13.55 -14.36
C ASP A 420 29.33 14.36 -14.84
N PRO A 421 28.10 13.87 -14.63
CA PRO A 421 26.94 14.46 -15.27
C PRO A 421 26.41 15.64 -14.42
N ILE A 422 26.88 15.80 -13.18
CA ILE A 422 26.41 16.82 -12.22
C ILE A 422 27.29 18.07 -12.31
N ASN A 423 26.67 19.26 -12.24
CA ASN A 423 27.33 20.57 -12.27
C ASN A 423 28.08 20.88 -13.58
N GLN A 424 27.76 20.20 -14.68
CA GLN A 424 28.27 20.58 -16.00
C GLN A 424 27.72 21.95 -16.41
N ILE A 425 28.58 22.85 -16.87
CA ILE A 425 28.17 24.17 -17.35
C ILE A 425 27.67 24.03 -18.79
N LEU A 426 26.36 24.19 -18.98
CA LEU A 426 25.69 24.06 -20.27
C LEU A 426 25.64 25.39 -21.04
N LYS A 427 25.63 26.51 -20.32
CA LYS A 427 25.64 27.86 -20.88
C LYS A 427 26.32 28.82 -19.92
N LYS A 428 27.17 29.69 -20.44
CA LYS A 428 27.82 30.76 -19.66
C LYS A 428 27.65 32.09 -20.37
N THR A 429 27.17 33.09 -19.66
CA THR A 429 26.85 34.41 -20.22
C THR A 429 27.25 35.49 -19.25
N GLU A 430 28.07 36.43 -19.68
CA GLU A 430 28.23 37.71 -19.01
C GLU A 430 26.98 38.53 -19.30
N VAL A 431 26.14 38.72 -18.28
CA VAL A 431 24.88 39.47 -18.41
C VAL A 431 25.18 40.97 -18.46
N ALA A 432 26.10 41.42 -17.61
CA ALA A 432 26.64 42.77 -17.52
C ALA A 432 28.07 42.70 -16.97
N ASP A 433 28.75 43.84 -16.87
CA ASP A 433 30.10 43.91 -16.30
C ASP A 433 30.18 43.27 -14.91
N ASP A 434 31.14 42.35 -14.74
CA ASP A 434 31.31 41.50 -13.55
C ASP A 434 30.04 40.75 -13.07
N LEU A 435 29.07 40.50 -13.96
CA LEU A 435 27.83 39.79 -13.66
C LEU A 435 27.69 38.56 -14.56
N VAL A 436 28.08 37.40 -14.04
CA VAL A 436 28.19 36.16 -14.81
C VAL A 436 27.06 35.20 -14.45
N LEU A 437 26.32 34.77 -15.46
CA LEU A 437 25.23 33.81 -15.38
C LEU A 437 25.67 32.46 -15.97
N GLU A 438 25.52 31.40 -15.20
CA GLU A 438 25.82 30.02 -15.58
C GLU A 438 24.54 29.17 -15.53
N LYS A 439 24.25 28.41 -16.58
CA LYS A 439 23.25 27.34 -16.56
C LYS A 439 23.99 26.02 -16.33
N THR A 440 23.73 25.35 -15.21
CA THR A 440 24.41 24.10 -14.85
C THR A 440 23.45 22.93 -14.76
N SER A 441 23.90 21.72 -15.08
CA SER A 441 23.15 20.49 -14.78
C SER A 441 23.08 20.27 -13.26
N CYS A 442 21.96 19.74 -12.78
CA CYS A 442 21.77 19.34 -11.38
C CYS A 442 20.80 18.16 -11.28
N PRO A 443 20.85 17.36 -10.20
CA PRO A 443 19.93 16.23 -10.04
C PRO A 443 18.48 16.68 -9.92
N LEU A 444 17.53 15.80 -10.23
CA LEU A 444 16.11 16.06 -10.03
C LEU A 444 15.76 16.19 -8.55
N GLY A 445 16.30 15.30 -7.71
CA GLY A 445 16.04 15.24 -6.28
C GLY A 445 15.76 13.81 -5.84
N VAL A 446 14.49 13.46 -5.60
CA VAL A 446 14.06 12.10 -5.20
C VAL A 446 13.24 11.44 -6.30
N LEU A 447 13.65 10.22 -6.65
CA LEU A 447 12.99 9.37 -7.64
C LEU A 447 12.18 8.28 -6.93
N LEU A 448 10.94 8.03 -7.37
CA LEU A 448 10.16 6.85 -6.99
C LEU A 448 10.04 5.92 -8.20
N ILE A 449 10.56 4.71 -8.07
CA ILE A 449 10.60 3.77 -9.19
C ILE A 449 9.84 2.51 -8.81
N VAL A 450 8.77 2.25 -9.56
CA VAL A 450 7.84 1.12 -9.32
C VAL A 450 8.01 0.13 -10.45
N PHE A 451 8.42 -1.10 -10.16
CA PHE A 451 8.76 -2.08 -11.18
C PHE A 451 8.24 -3.49 -10.88
N GLU A 452 7.94 -4.25 -11.92
CA GLU A 452 7.40 -5.62 -11.84
C GLU A 452 8.37 -6.62 -12.45
N SER A 453 8.61 -7.71 -11.70
CA SER A 453 9.24 -8.96 -12.11
C SER A 453 10.60 -8.82 -12.76
N ARG A 454 11.39 -7.83 -12.34
CA ARG A 454 12.73 -7.52 -12.88
C ARG A 454 13.70 -7.12 -11.77
N PRO A 455 14.27 -8.09 -11.03
CA PRO A 455 15.24 -7.77 -9.97
C PRO A 455 16.51 -7.14 -10.52
N ASP A 456 16.89 -7.41 -11.78
CA ASP A 456 18.03 -6.78 -12.44
C ASP A 456 17.85 -5.27 -12.66
N ALA A 457 16.61 -4.81 -12.85
CA ALA A 457 16.30 -3.39 -12.98
C ALA A 457 16.66 -2.61 -11.71
N LEU A 458 16.48 -3.20 -10.51
CA LEU A 458 16.82 -2.57 -9.23
C LEU A 458 18.26 -2.07 -9.23
N VAL A 459 19.19 -2.95 -9.66
CA VAL A 459 20.63 -2.66 -9.70
C VAL A 459 20.94 -1.52 -10.67
N GLN A 460 20.37 -1.55 -11.86
CA GLN A 460 20.57 -0.52 -12.90
C GLN A 460 20.05 0.84 -12.42
N ILE A 461 18.84 0.85 -11.87
CA ILE A 461 18.18 2.04 -11.36
C ILE A 461 18.96 2.67 -10.20
N ALA A 462 19.39 1.85 -9.23
CA ALA A 462 20.21 2.30 -8.11
C ALA A 462 21.51 2.94 -8.58
N SER A 463 22.18 2.30 -9.55
CA SER A 463 23.44 2.79 -10.11
C SER A 463 23.26 4.13 -10.85
N LEU A 464 22.18 4.26 -11.62
CA LEU A 464 21.83 5.52 -12.29
C LEU A 464 21.52 6.63 -11.29
N ALA A 465 20.77 6.34 -10.21
CA ALA A 465 20.46 7.30 -9.15
C ALA A 465 21.72 7.79 -8.42
N ILE A 466 22.65 6.88 -8.08
CA ILE A 466 23.93 7.22 -7.48
C ILE A 466 24.76 8.10 -8.42
N ARG A 467 24.90 7.72 -9.70
CA ARG A 467 25.69 8.49 -10.67
C ARG A 467 25.13 9.89 -10.90
N SER A 468 23.81 10.00 -10.94
CA SER A 468 23.08 11.26 -11.16
C SER A 468 22.84 12.07 -9.88
N GLY A 469 23.25 11.59 -8.70
CA GLY A 469 23.13 12.35 -7.44
C GLY A 469 21.71 12.44 -6.88
N ASN A 470 20.84 11.50 -7.24
CA ASN A 470 19.44 11.46 -6.82
C ASN A 470 19.24 10.54 -5.61
N GLY A 471 18.27 10.90 -4.76
CA GLY A 471 17.70 9.98 -3.76
C GLY A 471 16.72 9.02 -4.45
N LEU A 472 16.56 7.82 -3.92
CA LEU A 472 15.80 6.78 -4.60
C LEU A 472 14.88 6.02 -3.65
N LEU A 473 13.61 5.88 -4.05
CA LEU A 473 12.64 4.97 -3.48
C LEU A 473 12.30 3.90 -4.51
N LEU A 474 12.40 2.64 -4.11
CA LEU A 474 12.17 1.49 -4.96
C LEU A 474 10.96 0.72 -4.46
N LYS A 475 10.08 0.36 -5.39
CA LYS A 475 9.01 -0.59 -5.13
C LYS A 475 9.02 -1.68 -6.18
N GLY A 476 9.51 -2.86 -5.79
CA GLY A 476 9.43 -4.06 -6.61
C GLY A 476 8.10 -4.80 -6.46
N GLY A 477 7.81 -5.71 -7.39
CA GLY A 477 6.68 -6.64 -7.30
C GLY A 477 6.80 -7.64 -6.14
N LYS A 478 5.67 -8.22 -5.72
CA LYS A 478 5.60 -9.15 -4.59
C LYS A 478 6.30 -10.48 -4.89
N GLU A 479 6.40 -10.83 -6.15
CA GLU A 479 7.07 -12.02 -6.68
C GLU A 479 8.60 -11.98 -6.58
N ALA A 480 9.20 -10.81 -6.32
CA ALA A 480 10.64 -10.60 -6.31
C ALA A 480 11.16 -10.07 -4.95
N ILE A 481 10.41 -10.30 -3.86
CA ILE A 481 10.69 -9.70 -2.55
C ILE A 481 12.09 -10.10 -2.06
N ARG A 482 12.44 -11.39 -2.14
CA ARG A 482 13.72 -11.88 -1.61
C ARG A 482 14.89 -11.33 -2.42
N SER A 483 14.79 -11.42 -3.74
CA SER A 483 15.75 -10.89 -4.70
C SER A 483 15.99 -9.40 -4.49
N ASN A 484 14.90 -8.62 -4.38
CA ASN A 484 15.00 -7.17 -4.19
C ASN A 484 15.60 -6.81 -2.83
N THR A 485 15.26 -7.56 -1.78
CA THR A 485 15.78 -7.33 -0.42
C THR A 485 17.28 -7.57 -0.38
N ILE A 486 17.77 -8.68 -0.93
CA ILE A 486 19.21 -8.97 -0.93
C ILE A 486 19.99 -7.99 -1.80
N LEU A 487 19.48 -7.65 -2.98
CA LEU A 487 20.14 -6.68 -3.87
C LEU A 487 20.18 -5.28 -3.24
N HIS A 488 19.08 -4.85 -2.64
CA HIS A 488 19.01 -3.57 -1.93
C HIS A 488 20.03 -3.53 -0.78
N LYS A 489 20.10 -4.59 0.03
CA LYS A 489 21.08 -4.71 1.11
C LYS A 489 22.52 -4.63 0.60
N VAL A 490 22.89 -5.44 -0.39
CA VAL A 490 24.25 -5.45 -0.97
C VAL A 490 24.66 -4.07 -1.50
N ILE A 491 23.73 -3.36 -2.17
CA ILE A 491 23.99 -2.03 -2.70
C ILE A 491 24.12 -1.00 -1.56
N THR A 492 23.22 -1.02 -0.59
CA THR A 492 23.22 -0.03 0.50
C THR A 492 24.38 -0.21 1.47
N ASP A 493 24.82 -1.43 1.71
CA ASP A 493 26.02 -1.74 2.51
C ASP A 493 27.30 -1.16 1.88
N ALA A 494 27.32 -0.98 0.54
CA ALA A 494 28.42 -0.34 -0.17
C ALA A 494 28.39 1.20 -0.13
N ILE A 495 27.30 1.81 0.37
CA ILE A 495 27.17 3.28 0.47
C ILE A 495 27.92 3.77 1.72
N PRO A 496 28.81 4.77 1.59
CA PRO A 496 29.60 5.24 2.72
C PRO A 496 28.72 5.97 3.75
N ARG A 497 29.08 5.85 5.03
CA ARG A 497 28.30 6.37 6.18
C ARG A 497 28.04 7.88 6.13
N ASN A 498 28.95 8.65 5.51
CA ASN A 498 28.77 10.09 5.33
C ASN A 498 27.59 10.44 4.41
N VAL A 499 27.29 9.61 3.40
CA VAL A 499 26.08 9.69 2.57
C VAL A 499 24.89 9.08 3.30
N GLY A 500 25.08 7.89 3.89
CA GLY A 500 24.08 7.17 4.67
C GLY A 500 23.25 6.17 3.85
N GLU A 501 23.02 5.00 4.44
CA GLU A 501 22.32 3.85 3.85
C GLU A 501 20.89 4.15 3.37
N LYS A 502 20.25 5.18 3.96
CA LYS A 502 18.90 5.63 3.60
C LYS A 502 18.82 6.41 2.27
N LEU A 503 19.92 6.51 1.51
CA LEU A 503 19.90 7.07 0.16
C LEU A 503 18.91 6.33 -0.74
N ILE A 504 18.84 5.01 -0.58
CA ILE A 504 17.98 4.12 -1.32
C ILE A 504 17.03 3.46 -0.34
N GLY A 505 15.74 3.77 -0.44
CA GLY A 505 14.67 3.13 0.35
C GLY A 505 13.97 2.04 -0.45
N LEU A 506 13.84 0.83 0.11
CA LEU A 506 13.02 -0.24 -0.47
C LEU A 506 11.66 -0.29 0.24
N VAL A 507 10.59 -0.02 -0.51
CA VAL A 507 9.21 -0.03 -0.05
C VAL A 507 8.69 -1.46 -0.11
N THR A 508 8.27 -2.02 1.02
CA THR A 508 7.93 -3.45 1.12
C THR A 508 6.42 -3.68 1.03
N THR A 509 5.59 -2.76 1.53
CA THR A 509 4.12 -2.92 1.53
C THR A 509 3.44 -2.25 0.33
N ARG A 510 2.21 -2.68 0.01
CA ARG A 510 1.42 -2.13 -1.11
C ARG A 510 0.77 -0.80 -0.74
N ASP A 511 0.34 -0.66 0.51
CA ASP A 511 -0.41 0.50 0.98
C ASP A 511 0.45 1.77 1.00
N GLU A 512 1.76 1.61 1.24
CA GLU A 512 2.73 2.70 1.19
C GLU A 512 2.84 3.37 -0.19
N ILE A 513 2.56 2.67 -1.31
CA ILE A 513 2.63 3.28 -2.64
C ILE A 513 1.61 4.41 -2.79
N ALA A 514 0.38 4.19 -2.32
CA ALA A 514 -0.67 5.19 -2.43
C ALA A 514 -0.34 6.46 -1.65
N ASP A 515 0.40 6.32 -0.55
CA ASP A 515 0.86 7.45 0.24
C ASP A 515 2.07 8.14 -0.39
N LEU A 516 3.04 7.38 -0.93
CA LEU A 516 4.17 7.95 -1.68
C LEU A 516 3.71 8.75 -2.90
N LEU A 517 2.70 8.27 -3.64
CA LEU A 517 2.17 8.96 -4.82
C LEU A 517 1.47 10.29 -4.49
N LYS A 518 1.22 10.59 -3.21
CA LYS A 518 0.69 11.90 -2.75
C LYS A 518 1.80 12.88 -2.32
N LEU A 519 3.06 12.46 -2.30
CA LEU A 519 4.18 13.27 -1.81
C LEU A 519 4.82 14.13 -2.93
N ASP A 520 4.01 14.92 -3.65
CA ASP A 520 4.51 15.86 -4.67
C ASP A 520 5.36 17.02 -4.12
N ASP A 521 5.44 17.13 -2.79
CA ASP A 521 6.33 18.05 -2.09
C ASP A 521 7.74 17.47 -1.84
N VAL A 522 7.89 16.13 -1.87
CA VAL A 522 9.16 15.43 -1.58
C VAL A 522 9.71 14.66 -2.77
N ILE A 523 8.85 13.99 -3.53
CA ILE A 523 9.23 13.13 -4.66
C ILE A 523 9.12 13.95 -5.95
N ASP A 524 10.21 13.98 -6.71
CA ASP A 524 10.36 14.86 -7.88
C ASP A 524 10.01 14.15 -9.20
N LEU A 525 10.11 12.82 -9.26
CA LEU A 525 9.77 12.02 -10.44
C LEU A 525 9.33 10.60 -10.09
N VAL A 526 8.28 10.10 -10.74
CA VAL A 526 7.87 8.69 -10.68
C VAL A 526 8.16 7.98 -12.00
N ILE A 527 8.75 6.79 -11.94
CA ILE A 527 9.04 5.96 -13.12
C ILE A 527 8.40 4.57 -12.95
N PRO A 528 7.26 4.30 -13.60
CA PRO A 528 6.72 2.95 -13.69
C PRO A 528 7.47 2.11 -14.74
N ARG A 529 7.91 0.91 -14.34
CA ARG A 529 8.54 -0.11 -15.21
C ARG A 529 7.77 -1.43 -15.10
N GLY A 530 6.69 -1.55 -15.86
CA GLY A 530 5.81 -2.72 -15.80
C GLY A 530 4.79 -2.71 -16.92
N SER A 531 3.63 -3.29 -16.65
CA SER A 531 2.51 -3.33 -17.62
C SER A 531 1.91 -1.95 -17.93
N ASN A 532 1.29 -1.82 -19.11
CA ASN A 532 0.57 -0.61 -19.55
C ASN A 532 -0.50 -0.19 -18.51
N LYS A 533 -1.12 -1.18 -17.85
CA LYS A 533 -2.08 -0.99 -16.77
C LYS A 533 -1.46 -0.33 -15.54
N LEU A 534 -0.28 -0.79 -15.11
CA LEU A 534 0.46 -0.16 -13.99
C LEU A 534 0.80 1.29 -14.32
N VAL A 535 1.36 1.54 -15.51
CA VAL A 535 1.74 2.89 -15.93
C VAL A 535 0.53 3.82 -15.93
N SER A 536 -0.58 3.38 -16.52
CA SER A 536 -1.82 4.16 -16.61
C SER A 536 -2.43 4.44 -15.23
N GLN A 537 -2.41 3.44 -14.34
CA GLN A 537 -2.89 3.61 -12.96
C GLN A 537 -2.06 4.63 -12.19
N ILE A 538 -0.73 4.57 -12.29
CA ILE A 538 0.16 5.53 -11.62
C ILE A 538 -0.07 6.93 -12.17
N LYS A 539 -0.11 7.10 -13.49
CA LYS A 539 -0.40 8.40 -14.14
C LYS A 539 -1.71 9.02 -13.67
N ALA A 540 -2.74 8.21 -13.42
CA ALA A 540 -4.03 8.70 -12.92
C ALA A 540 -4.06 9.01 -11.42
N SER A 541 -3.09 8.50 -10.65
CA SER A 541 -3.14 8.50 -9.18
C SER A 541 -2.19 9.51 -8.52
N THR A 542 -1.39 10.26 -9.28
CA THR A 542 -0.37 11.16 -8.73
C THR A 542 -0.32 12.52 -9.44
N LYS A 543 0.10 13.55 -8.71
CA LYS A 543 0.49 14.86 -9.26
C LYS A 543 1.98 14.95 -9.57
N ILE A 544 2.77 14.00 -9.07
CA ILE A 544 4.21 13.94 -9.34
C ILE A 544 4.40 13.68 -10.84
N PRO A 545 5.35 14.35 -11.51
CA PRO A 545 5.67 14.03 -12.90
C PRO A 545 5.97 12.54 -13.09
N VAL A 546 5.37 11.93 -14.12
CA VAL A 546 5.55 10.50 -14.42
C VAL A 546 6.31 10.35 -15.73
N LEU A 547 7.46 9.68 -15.70
CA LEU A 547 8.25 9.36 -16.89
C LEU A 547 8.09 7.88 -17.25
N GLY A 548 7.66 7.62 -18.48
CA GLY A 548 7.47 6.28 -19.03
C GLY A 548 6.45 6.25 -20.16
N HIS A 549 6.47 5.19 -20.95
CA HIS A 549 5.50 4.97 -22.02
C HIS A 549 4.35 4.08 -21.54
N ALA A 550 3.14 4.35 -22.03
CA ALA A 550 1.99 3.48 -21.78
C ALA A 550 1.93 2.36 -22.82
N ASP A 551 2.28 2.61 -24.08
CA ASP A 551 2.13 1.65 -25.18
C ASP A 551 3.35 1.64 -26.12
N GLY A 552 3.58 0.52 -26.79
CA GLY A 552 4.73 0.24 -27.66
C GLY A 552 4.35 -0.08 -29.12
N ILE A 553 3.50 0.71 -29.76
CA ILE A 553 3.02 0.46 -31.12
C ILE A 553 4.02 1.06 -32.13
N CYS A 554 4.98 0.21 -32.53
CA CYS A 554 6.07 0.57 -33.44
C CYS A 554 5.80 0.12 -34.87
N HIS A 555 6.23 0.92 -35.85
CA HIS A 555 6.05 0.64 -37.27
C HIS A 555 7.38 0.38 -37.99
N VAL A 556 7.34 -0.51 -38.97
CA VAL A 556 8.35 -0.57 -40.04
C VAL A 556 7.64 -0.25 -41.35
N TYR A 557 8.13 0.75 -42.09
CA TYR A 557 7.63 1.13 -43.40
C TYR A 557 8.60 0.70 -44.50
N ILE A 558 8.14 -0.16 -45.41
CA ILE A 558 8.89 -0.56 -46.61
C ILE A 558 8.47 0.34 -47.76
N ASP A 559 9.37 1.23 -48.18
CA ASP A 559 9.18 2.11 -49.34
C ASP A 559 9.36 1.33 -50.66
N LYS A 560 8.80 1.85 -51.76
CA LYS A 560 8.90 1.23 -53.09
C LYS A 560 10.33 1.01 -53.60
N SER A 561 11.29 1.79 -53.10
CA SER A 561 12.72 1.68 -53.47
C SER A 561 13.54 0.86 -52.46
N ALA A 562 12.89 0.18 -51.52
CA ALA A 562 13.59 -0.66 -50.54
C ALA A 562 14.40 -1.78 -51.20
N ASP A 563 15.58 -2.03 -50.66
CA ASP A 563 16.26 -3.33 -50.83
C ASP A 563 15.45 -4.36 -50.04
N MET A 564 14.87 -5.33 -50.75
CA MET A 564 13.94 -6.30 -50.17
C MET A 564 14.63 -7.33 -49.27
N ASP A 565 15.91 -7.65 -49.51
CA ASP A 565 16.68 -8.55 -48.65
C ASP A 565 16.98 -7.85 -47.31
N MET A 566 17.40 -6.58 -47.37
CA MET A 566 17.56 -5.76 -46.18
C MET A 566 16.24 -5.58 -45.42
N ALA A 567 15.14 -5.30 -46.14
CA ALA A 567 13.82 -5.18 -45.54
C ALA A 567 13.41 -6.46 -44.79
N LYS A 568 13.67 -7.64 -45.37
CA LYS A 568 13.44 -8.93 -44.74
C LYS A 568 14.23 -9.07 -43.44
N HIS A 569 15.53 -8.78 -43.45
CA HIS A 569 16.36 -8.87 -42.24
C HIS A 569 15.85 -7.93 -41.13
N ILE A 570 15.53 -6.69 -41.47
CA ILE A 570 15.03 -5.69 -40.51
C ILE A 570 13.68 -6.10 -39.92
N VAL A 571 12.72 -6.52 -40.77
CA VAL A 571 11.37 -6.91 -40.32
C VAL A 571 11.41 -8.13 -39.42
N MET A 572 12.22 -9.13 -39.77
CA MET A 572 12.37 -10.35 -38.98
C MET A 572 12.97 -10.03 -37.61
N ASP A 573 14.05 -9.26 -37.55
CA ASP A 573 14.65 -8.83 -36.28
C ASP A 573 13.67 -7.99 -35.45
N ALA A 574 13.01 -7.01 -36.08
CA ALA A 574 12.10 -6.09 -35.41
C ALA A 574 10.92 -6.78 -34.74
N LYS A 575 10.44 -7.93 -35.27
CA LYS A 575 9.32 -8.68 -34.67
C LYS A 575 9.77 -9.86 -33.80
N ILE A 576 10.77 -10.63 -34.23
CA ILE A 576 11.02 -11.99 -33.71
C ILE A 576 12.08 -12.01 -32.61
N ASP A 577 13.04 -11.07 -32.59
CA ASP A 577 14.12 -11.04 -31.58
C ASP A 577 13.57 -11.07 -30.15
N TYR A 578 12.63 -10.17 -29.85
CA TYR A 578 11.93 -10.15 -28.57
C TYR A 578 10.51 -9.58 -28.70
N PRO A 579 9.51 -10.42 -29.05
CA PRO A 579 8.17 -9.95 -29.40
C PRO A 579 7.40 -9.25 -28.27
N ALA A 580 7.81 -9.47 -27.02
CA ALA A 580 7.21 -8.85 -25.83
C ALA A 580 7.92 -7.55 -25.40
N ALA A 581 8.85 -7.05 -26.22
CA ALA A 581 9.47 -5.74 -26.02
C ALA A 581 8.57 -4.62 -26.57
N CYS A 582 8.56 -3.47 -25.90
CA CYS A 582 7.79 -2.30 -26.30
C CYS A 582 8.27 -1.62 -27.60
N ASN A 583 9.47 -1.98 -28.07
CA ASN A 583 10.03 -1.50 -29.33
C ASN A 583 10.00 -2.59 -30.43
N ALA A 584 9.30 -3.70 -30.22
CA ALA A 584 9.04 -4.69 -31.26
C ALA A 584 8.09 -4.09 -32.31
N MET A 585 8.28 -4.44 -33.58
CA MET A 585 7.36 -4.01 -34.63
C MET A 585 5.97 -4.58 -34.38
N GLU A 586 4.94 -3.73 -34.35
CA GLU A 586 3.54 -4.14 -34.21
C GLU A 586 2.79 -4.02 -35.54
N THR A 587 3.20 -3.07 -36.40
CA THR A 587 2.60 -2.83 -37.72
C THR A 587 3.67 -2.72 -38.81
N LEU A 588 3.55 -3.53 -39.86
CA LEU A 588 4.32 -3.45 -41.09
C LEU A 588 3.53 -2.65 -42.15
N LEU A 589 4.02 -1.47 -42.49
CA LEU A 589 3.48 -0.65 -43.57
C LEU A 589 4.25 -0.93 -44.86
N VAL A 590 3.55 -1.10 -45.97
CA VAL A 590 4.16 -1.43 -47.26
C VAL A 590 3.66 -0.48 -48.34
N HIS A 591 4.57 0.07 -49.13
CA HIS A 591 4.19 0.90 -50.27
C HIS A 591 3.36 0.09 -51.27
N LYS A 592 2.26 0.67 -51.79
CA LYS A 592 1.31 -0.02 -52.70
C LYS A 592 1.95 -0.70 -53.91
N ASP A 593 2.99 -0.10 -54.50
CA ASP A 593 3.71 -0.65 -55.66
C ASP A 593 4.36 -2.01 -55.38
N LEU A 594 4.60 -2.34 -54.10
CA LEU A 594 5.15 -3.62 -53.68
C LEU A 594 4.08 -4.70 -53.41
N MET A 595 2.78 -4.40 -53.56
CA MET A 595 1.67 -5.33 -53.30
C MET A 595 1.81 -6.69 -54.00
N LYS A 596 2.49 -6.72 -55.16
CA LYS A 596 2.71 -7.94 -55.97
C LYS A 596 4.20 -8.28 -56.13
N SER A 597 5.05 -7.72 -55.27
CA SER A 597 6.50 -7.95 -55.32
C SER A 597 6.82 -9.32 -54.73
N PRO A 598 7.61 -10.18 -55.42
CA PRO A 598 8.10 -11.44 -54.85
C PRO A 598 8.83 -11.26 -53.52
N GLY A 599 9.54 -10.13 -53.35
CA GLY A 599 10.23 -9.82 -52.10
C GLY A 599 9.28 -9.62 -50.92
N LEU A 600 8.06 -9.10 -51.15
CA LEU A 600 7.05 -8.99 -50.09
C LEU A 600 6.52 -10.37 -49.71
N ASP A 601 6.23 -11.21 -50.69
CA ASP A 601 5.78 -12.59 -50.46
C ASP A 601 6.81 -13.37 -49.62
N ASP A 602 8.10 -13.20 -49.92
CA ASP A 602 9.20 -13.82 -49.16
C ASP A 602 9.24 -13.37 -47.69
N ILE A 603 8.97 -12.09 -47.40
CA ILE A 603 8.90 -11.56 -46.03
C ILE A 603 7.68 -12.16 -45.29
N LEU A 604 6.52 -12.17 -45.94
CA LEU A 604 5.28 -12.68 -45.36
C LEU A 604 5.35 -14.19 -45.10
N VAL A 605 5.98 -14.95 -46.00
CA VAL A 605 6.23 -16.37 -45.80
C VAL A 605 7.20 -16.58 -44.64
N ALA A 606 8.31 -15.83 -44.58
CA ALA A 606 9.27 -15.96 -43.48
C ALA A 606 8.64 -15.69 -42.11
N LEU A 607 7.83 -14.63 -41.98
CA LEU A 607 7.09 -14.34 -40.75
C LEU A 607 6.15 -15.49 -40.34
N LYS A 608 5.40 -16.05 -41.29
CA LYS A 608 4.51 -17.19 -41.01
C LYS A 608 5.26 -18.45 -40.63
N THR A 609 6.39 -18.73 -41.29
CA THR A 609 7.23 -19.90 -40.98
C THR A 609 7.77 -19.85 -39.56
N GLU A 610 8.11 -18.66 -39.07
CA GLU A 610 8.52 -18.44 -37.67
C GLU A 610 7.34 -18.39 -36.68
N GLY A 611 6.10 -18.56 -37.16
CA GLY A 611 4.90 -18.64 -36.32
C GLY A 611 4.25 -17.29 -35.99
N VAL A 612 4.55 -16.23 -36.74
CA VAL A 612 3.92 -14.91 -36.55
C VAL A 612 2.49 -14.92 -37.13
N ASN A 613 1.50 -14.59 -36.30
CA ASN A 613 0.12 -14.38 -36.73
C ASN A 613 -0.03 -13.02 -37.41
N ILE A 614 -0.25 -13.04 -38.73
CA ILE A 614 -0.39 -11.82 -39.53
C ILE A 614 -1.87 -11.43 -39.64
N TYR A 615 -2.17 -10.19 -39.27
CA TYR A 615 -3.48 -9.56 -39.44
C TYR A 615 -3.41 -8.50 -40.55
N GLY A 616 -4.42 -8.45 -41.42
CA GLY A 616 -4.51 -7.44 -42.47
C GLY A 616 -5.31 -6.22 -42.02
N GLY A 617 -4.78 -5.02 -42.27
CA GLY A 617 -5.60 -3.81 -42.31
C GLY A 617 -6.64 -3.86 -43.46
N PRO A 618 -7.57 -2.90 -43.59
CA PRO A 618 -8.61 -2.93 -44.62
C PRO A 618 -8.15 -3.21 -46.06
N ILE A 619 -6.97 -2.75 -46.48
CA ILE A 619 -6.47 -3.02 -47.85
C ILE A 619 -5.79 -4.40 -47.89
N ALA A 620 -4.86 -4.66 -46.98
CA ALA A 620 -4.17 -5.95 -46.90
C ALA A 620 -5.11 -7.15 -46.67
N HIS A 621 -6.16 -7.01 -45.86
CA HIS A 621 -7.19 -8.04 -45.66
C HIS A 621 -7.87 -8.42 -46.99
N LYS A 622 -8.23 -7.43 -47.80
CA LYS A 622 -8.88 -7.66 -49.10
C LYS A 622 -7.91 -8.19 -50.15
N ALA A 623 -6.67 -7.72 -50.14
CA ALA A 623 -5.67 -8.07 -51.14
C ALA A 623 -5.02 -9.45 -50.89
N LEU A 624 -4.73 -9.78 -49.63
CA LEU A 624 -3.94 -10.96 -49.23
C LEU A 624 -4.75 -12.02 -48.47
N GLY A 625 -6.01 -11.72 -48.11
CA GLY A 625 -6.91 -12.67 -47.43
C GLY A 625 -6.57 -12.98 -45.97
N PHE A 626 -5.72 -12.17 -45.32
CA PHE A 626 -5.39 -12.35 -43.89
C PHE A 626 -6.58 -12.01 -42.99
N PRO A 627 -6.69 -12.59 -41.77
CA PRO A 627 -7.68 -12.15 -40.79
C PRO A 627 -7.63 -10.64 -40.57
N LYS A 628 -8.78 -10.01 -40.43
CA LYS A 628 -8.85 -8.55 -40.26
C LYS A 628 -8.23 -8.13 -38.90
N ALA A 629 -7.38 -7.12 -38.90
CA ALA A 629 -6.89 -6.49 -37.68
C ALA A 629 -8.05 -5.84 -36.89
N VAL A 630 -8.02 -5.97 -35.56
CA VAL A 630 -9.06 -5.41 -34.68
C VAL A 630 -9.00 -3.87 -34.69
N SER A 631 -7.79 -3.33 -34.66
CA SER A 631 -7.48 -1.90 -34.67
C SER A 631 -6.05 -1.71 -35.18
N PHE A 632 -5.76 -0.58 -35.82
CA PHE A 632 -4.37 -0.17 -36.09
C PHE A 632 -3.63 0.28 -34.84
N HIS A 633 -4.37 0.72 -33.82
CA HIS A 633 -3.81 1.04 -32.52
C HIS A 633 -3.93 -0.17 -31.60
N HIS A 634 -3.08 -1.17 -31.82
CA HIS A 634 -3.05 -2.41 -31.05
C HIS A 634 -1.62 -2.91 -30.87
N GLU A 635 -1.22 -3.11 -29.62
CA GLU A 635 0.06 -3.71 -29.24
C GLU A 635 -0.18 -5.20 -28.94
N TYR A 636 0.38 -6.09 -29.76
CA TYR A 636 0.23 -7.53 -29.61
C TYR A 636 1.15 -8.11 -28.54
N SER A 637 2.35 -7.53 -28.34
CA SER A 637 3.36 -8.02 -27.38
C SER A 637 3.66 -9.52 -27.50
N SER A 638 3.52 -10.07 -28.71
CA SER A 638 3.60 -11.51 -29.00
C SER A 638 3.99 -11.74 -30.46
N MET A 639 4.05 -13.01 -30.89
CA MET A 639 4.30 -13.41 -32.28
C MET A 639 3.08 -13.09 -33.15
N ALA A 640 2.76 -11.81 -33.28
CA ALA A 640 1.68 -11.28 -34.09
C ALA A 640 2.00 -9.84 -34.55
N CYS A 641 1.49 -9.46 -35.71
CA CYS A 641 1.61 -8.10 -36.25
C CYS A 641 0.48 -7.78 -37.24
N THR A 642 0.26 -6.49 -37.49
CA THR A 642 -0.60 -6.00 -38.58
C THR A 642 0.22 -5.71 -39.83
N VAL A 643 -0.30 -6.02 -41.01
CA VAL A 643 0.23 -5.59 -42.30
C VAL A 643 -0.79 -4.67 -42.96
N GLU A 644 -0.33 -3.54 -43.50
CA GLU A 644 -1.17 -2.64 -44.28
C GLU A 644 -0.42 -1.96 -45.43
N PHE A 645 -1.13 -1.70 -46.52
CA PHE A 645 -0.61 -0.97 -47.67
C PHE A 645 -0.91 0.53 -47.59
N VAL A 646 0.06 1.34 -47.98
CA VAL A 646 -0.03 2.80 -48.03
C VAL A 646 0.40 3.33 -49.40
N ASP A 647 -0.15 4.48 -49.79
CA ASP A 647 0.07 5.05 -51.13
C ASP A 647 1.50 5.53 -51.36
N ASP A 648 2.11 6.12 -50.33
CA ASP A 648 3.41 6.77 -50.35
C ASP A 648 3.94 7.03 -48.93
N VAL A 649 5.13 7.65 -48.83
CA VAL A 649 5.76 8.01 -47.54
C VAL A 649 4.91 8.99 -46.73
N GLN A 650 4.13 9.86 -47.37
CA GLN A 650 3.25 10.80 -46.67
C GLN A 650 2.16 10.04 -45.93
N SER A 651 1.52 9.10 -46.62
CA SER A 651 0.49 8.23 -46.07
C SER A 651 1.04 7.34 -44.95
N ALA A 652 2.30 6.89 -45.06
CA ALA A 652 2.99 6.17 -43.99
C ALA A 652 3.19 7.04 -42.74
N ILE A 653 3.67 8.28 -42.91
CA ILE A 653 3.84 9.25 -41.81
C ILE A 653 2.50 9.54 -41.13
N ASP A 654 1.46 9.80 -41.92
CA ASP A 654 0.12 10.10 -41.39
C ASP A 654 -0.48 8.91 -40.64
N HIS A 655 -0.21 7.68 -41.10
CA HIS A 655 -0.57 6.46 -40.40
C HIS A 655 0.14 6.35 -39.05
N ILE A 656 1.47 6.53 -39.03
CA ILE A 656 2.30 6.45 -37.82
C ILE A 656 1.85 7.50 -36.79
N HIS A 657 1.62 8.74 -37.20
CA HIS A 657 1.14 9.79 -36.30
C HIS A 657 -0.26 9.50 -35.73
N ARG A 658 -1.12 8.87 -36.52
CA ARG A 658 -2.50 8.58 -36.11
C ARG A 658 -2.61 7.36 -35.20
N TYR A 659 -1.80 6.33 -35.45
CA TYR A 659 -1.99 5.02 -34.83
C TYR A 659 -0.80 4.53 -34.00
N GLY A 660 0.40 5.10 -34.17
CA GLY A 660 1.56 4.78 -33.36
C GLY A 660 1.51 5.35 -31.95
N SER A 661 2.37 4.83 -31.07
CA SER A 661 2.53 5.33 -29.70
C SER A 661 3.65 6.37 -29.57
N ALA A 662 4.19 6.85 -30.69
CA ALA A 662 5.36 7.73 -30.77
C ALA A 662 6.60 7.15 -30.09
N HIS A 663 6.76 5.82 -30.12
CA HIS A 663 7.88 5.09 -29.51
C HIS A 663 9.07 4.99 -30.48
N THR A 664 9.03 4.02 -31.39
CA THR A 664 10.10 3.79 -32.36
C THR A 664 9.50 3.43 -33.71
N ASP A 665 9.91 4.10 -34.78
CA ASP A 665 9.45 3.79 -36.12
C ASP A 665 10.60 3.81 -37.11
N CYS A 666 10.58 2.90 -38.09
CA CYS A 666 11.64 2.70 -39.06
C CYS A 666 11.12 2.83 -40.49
N ILE A 667 11.92 3.45 -41.37
CA ILE A 667 11.77 3.34 -42.82
C ILE A 667 12.86 2.45 -43.41
N VAL A 668 12.50 1.61 -44.38
CA VAL A 668 13.42 0.86 -45.22
C VAL A 668 13.33 1.41 -46.65
N THR A 669 14.41 2.02 -47.13
CA THR A 669 14.48 2.67 -48.45
C THR A 669 15.93 2.86 -48.91
N THR A 670 16.15 2.86 -50.23
CA THR A 670 17.42 3.29 -50.83
C THR A 670 17.38 4.73 -51.35
N ASP A 671 16.23 5.40 -51.29
CA ASP A 671 16.08 6.81 -51.66
C ASP A 671 16.34 7.73 -50.45
N ASP A 672 17.50 8.40 -50.47
CA ASP A 672 17.92 9.33 -49.41
C ASP A 672 16.94 10.48 -49.17
N LYS A 673 16.24 10.96 -50.20
CA LYS A 673 15.27 12.06 -50.04
C LYS A 673 14.03 11.59 -49.28
N VAL A 674 13.59 10.36 -49.57
CA VAL A 674 12.47 9.74 -48.88
C VAL A 674 12.85 9.42 -47.43
N ALA A 675 14.06 8.88 -47.20
CA ALA A 675 14.61 8.63 -45.87
C ALA A 675 14.64 9.92 -45.02
N GLU A 676 15.24 11.00 -45.53
CA GLU A 676 15.31 12.29 -44.84
C GLU A 676 13.93 12.89 -44.57
N THR A 677 12.99 12.73 -45.50
CA THR A 677 11.60 13.17 -45.31
C THR A 677 10.95 12.43 -44.15
N PHE A 678 11.13 11.12 -44.07
CA PHE A 678 10.59 10.30 -42.99
C PHE A 678 11.24 10.64 -41.64
N LEU A 679 12.57 10.68 -41.57
CA LEU A 679 13.33 10.99 -40.35
C LEU A 679 12.95 12.35 -39.73
N ARG A 680 12.68 13.36 -40.56
CA ARG A 680 12.32 14.71 -40.09
C ARG A 680 10.86 14.87 -39.69
N ARG A 681 9.96 14.06 -40.26
CA ARG A 681 8.51 14.27 -40.14
C ARG A 681 7.84 13.28 -39.22
N VAL A 682 8.37 12.08 -39.05
CA VAL A 682 7.90 11.16 -38.02
C VAL A 682 8.27 11.74 -36.66
N ASP A 683 7.29 11.82 -35.77
CA ASP A 683 7.43 12.48 -34.46
C ASP A 683 7.37 11.43 -33.35
N SER A 684 8.25 10.44 -33.47
CA SER A 684 8.44 9.37 -32.49
C SER A 684 9.68 9.64 -31.65
N ALA A 685 9.80 8.97 -30.52
CA ALA A 685 10.94 9.13 -29.63
C ALA A 685 12.26 8.69 -30.27
N ALA A 686 12.20 7.66 -31.13
CA ALA A 686 13.28 7.26 -32.00
C ALA A 686 12.74 7.02 -33.43
N VAL A 687 13.46 7.52 -34.43
CA VAL A 687 13.12 7.32 -35.85
C VAL A 687 14.35 6.78 -36.57
N PHE A 688 14.20 5.66 -37.26
CA PHE A 688 15.30 4.91 -37.86
C PHE A 688 15.18 4.83 -39.39
N HIS A 689 16.32 4.77 -40.05
CA HIS A 689 16.46 4.47 -41.47
C HIS A 689 17.31 3.21 -41.61
N ASN A 690 16.77 2.20 -42.30
CA ASN A 690 17.44 0.94 -42.58
C ASN A 690 18.02 0.24 -41.33
N ALA A 691 17.33 0.35 -40.18
CA ALA A 691 17.73 -0.27 -38.93
C ALA A 691 16.52 -0.74 -38.11
N SER A 692 16.63 -1.91 -37.49
CA SER A 692 15.57 -2.50 -36.67
C SER A 692 15.12 -1.58 -35.54
N THR A 693 13.81 -1.57 -35.25
CA THR A 693 13.22 -0.84 -34.11
C THR A 693 13.78 -1.33 -32.77
N ARG A 694 14.32 -2.56 -32.72
CA ARG A 694 14.97 -3.16 -31.55
C ARG A 694 16.23 -2.41 -31.10
N PHE A 695 16.81 -1.57 -31.95
CA PHE A 695 17.94 -0.71 -31.57
C PHE A 695 17.57 0.38 -30.56
N SER A 696 16.28 0.72 -30.38
CA SER A 696 15.82 1.70 -29.38
C SER A 696 15.94 1.14 -27.97
N ASP A 697 17.15 1.20 -27.41
CA ASP A 697 17.56 0.69 -26.11
C ASP A 697 18.76 1.49 -25.60
N GLY A 698 18.79 1.83 -24.31
CA GLY A 698 19.82 2.71 -23.76
C GLY A 698 21.23 2.15 -23.86
N ALA A 699 21.43 0.84 -23.71
CA ALA A 699 22.74 0.23 -23.87
C ALA A 699 23.18 0.26 -25.34
N ARG A 700 22.27 -0.04 -26.28
CA ARG A 700 22.55 0.02 -27.72
C ARG A 700 22.84 1.45 -28.21
N PHE A 701 22.26 2.46 -27.56
CA PHE A 701 22.54 3.88 -27.84
C PHE A 701 23.82 4.40 -27.18
N GLY A 702 24.53 3.57 -26.40
CA GLY A 702 25.76 3.98 -25.72
C GLY A 702 25.53 4.80 -24.44
N LEU A 703 24.32 4.79 -23.88
CA LEU A 703 24.00 5.45 -22.61
C LEU A 703 24.46 4.67 -21.37
N GLY A 704 25.04 3.47 -21.58
CA GLY A 704 25.52 2.56 -20.54
C GLY A 704 24.40 1.78 -19.84
N ALA A 705 23.42 2.49 -19.30
CA ALA A 705 22.22 1.92 -18.70
C ALA A 705 21.00 2.82 -18.95
N GLU A 706 19.81 2.27 -18.79
CA GLU A 706 18.55 3.02 -18.89
C GLU A 706 17.63 2.74 -17.70
N VAL A 707 16.88 3.77 -17.32
CA VAL A 707 15.81 3.66 -16.32
C VAL A 707 14.48 3.29 -16.99
N GLY A 708 14.31 3.69 -18.25
CA GLY A 708 13.01 3.79 -18.93
C GLY A 708 13.20 4.11 -20.40
N ILE A 709 12.16 3.84 -21.20
CA ILE A 709 11.95 4.57 -22.45
C ILE A 709 10.80 5.56 -22.21
N SER A 710 10.95 6.79 -22.68
CA SER A 710 9.94 7.83 -22.55
C SER A 710 9.40 8.23 -23.92
N THR A 711 8.08 8.17 -24.09
CA THR A 711 7.38 8.78 -25.24
C THR A 711 6.89 10.20 -24.93
N GLY A 712 7.18 10.70 -23.72
CA GLY A 712 6.86 12.06 -23.33
C GLY A 712 7.64 13.09 -24.16
N ARG A 713 7.02 14.25 -24.40
CA ARG A 713 7.62 15.36 -25.17
C ARG A 713 8.34 16.39 -24.31
N ILE A 714 8.27 16.24 -22.99
CA ILE A 714 8.85 17.16 -22.00
C ILE A 714 9.94 16.39 -21.25
N HIS A 715 11.01 17.11 -20.89
CA HIS A 715 12.14 16.60 -20.12
C HIS A 715 13.05 15.62 -20.86
N ALA A 716 12.67 14.34 -20.94
CA ALA A 716 13.45 13.29 -21.58
C ALA A 716 12.58 12.43 -22.49
N ARG A 717 13.10 12.10 -23.68
CA ARG A 717 12.41 11.37 -24.75
C ARG A 717 13.34 10.32 -25.35
N GLY A 718 12.81 9.12 -25.59
CA GLY A 718 13.59 7.95 -26.00
C GLY A 718 14.14 7.17 -24.81
N PRO A 719 15.16 6.32 -25.00
CA PRO A 719 15.87 5.67 -23.91
C PRO A 719 16.44 6.70 -22.93
N VAL A 720 16.12 6.53 -21.65
CA VAL A 720 16.43 7.49 -20.59
C VAL A 720 17.60 6.98 -19.77
N GLY A 721 18.79 7.53 -20.02
CA GLY A 721 20.00 7.28 -19.23
C GLY A 721 20.17 8.28 -18.09
N VAL A 722 21.43 8.55 -17.73
CA VAL A 722 21.81 9.47 -16.64
C VAL A 722 21.29 10.89 -16.86
N GLU A 723 21.42 11.42 -18.08
CA GLU A 723 21.04 12.79 -18.40
C GLU A 723 19.54 13.04 -18.17
N GLY A 724 18.70 12.04 -18.45
CA GLY A 724 17.27 12.13 -18.21
C GLY A 724 16.88 12.07 -16.73
N LEU A 725 17.85 11.89 -15.83
CA LEU A 725 17.68 12.01 -14.38
C LEU A 725 18.24 13.34 -13.81
N LEU A 726 18.58 14.27 -14.69
CA LEU A 726 19.09 15.60 -14.34
C LEU A 726 18.17 16.69 -14.88
N THR A 727 18.09 17.80 -14.17
CA THR A 727 17.52 19.07 -14.62
C THR A 727 18.61 20.14 -14.70
N THR A 728 18.21 21.40 -14.86
CA THR A 728 19.15 22.52 -14.95
C THR A 728 18.78 23.62 -13.97
N ARG A 729 19.79 24.33 -13.47
CA ARG A 729 19.63 25.52 -12.63
C ARG A 729 20.46 26.67 -13.15
N TRP A 730 20.07 27.89 -12.78
CA TRP A 730 20.78 29.12 -13.10
C TRP A 730 21.52 29.64 -11.88
N ILE A 731 22.80 29.92 -12.04
CA ILE A 731 23.69 30.45 -11.00
C ILE A 731 24.20 31.81 -11.50
N LEU A 732 23.81 32.88 -10.80
CA LEU A 732 24.25 34.24 -11.09
C LEU A 732 25.28 34.67 -10.05
N ARG A 733 26.45 35.12 -10.50
CA ARG A 733 27.53 35.64 -9.65
C ARG A 733 27.74 37.10 -9.98
N GLY A 734 27.59 37.96 -8.97
CA GLY A 734 27.77 39.40 -9.08
C GLY A 734 28.65 39.95 -7.96
N ARG A 735 28.91 41.26 -8.03
CA ARG A 735 29.67 42.07 -7.06
C ARG A 735 28.81 43.13 -6.35
N GLY A 736 27.49 42.99 -6.40
CA GLY A 736 26.54 43.93 -5.80
C GLY A 736 25.71 44.72 -6.81
N GLN A 737 25.65 44.27 -8.06
CA GLN A 737 24.78 44.87 -9.09
C GLN A 737 23.32 44.84 -8.62
N VAL A 738 22.62 45.96 -8.80
CA VAL A 738 21.20 46.13 -8.50
C VAL A 738 20.45 46.52 -9.77
N VAL A 739 19.20 46.10 -9.90
CA VAL A 739 18.40 46.37 -11.12
C VAL A 739 18.10 47.87 -11.25
N ASN A 740 17.74 48.58 -10.16
CA ASN A 740 17.36 50.00 -10.14
C ASN A 740 16.55 50.48 -11.37
N GLY A 741 15.50 49.74 -11.74
CA GLY A 741 14.68 50.04 -12.92
C GLY A 741 15.46 50.06 -14.24
N ASP A 742 16.49 49.21 -14.35
CA ASP A 742 17.43 49.06 -15.46
C ASP A 742 18.25 50.32 -15.77
N LYS A 743 18.43 51.23 -14.80
CA LYS A 743 19.14 52.50 -14.99
C LYS A 743 20.66 52.41 -14.79
N ASP A 744 21.10 51.53 -13.89
CA ASP A 744 22.50 51.49 -13.43
C ASP A 744 23.28 50.29 -14.00
N VAL A 745 22.62 49.42 -14.76
CA VAL A 745 23.21 48.21 -15.33
C VAL A 745 23.21 48.30 -16.84
N VAL A 746 24.40 48.21 -17.44
CA VAL A 746 24.54 48.09 -18.89
C VAL A 746 24.65 46.60 -19.24
N TYR A 747 23.61 46.07 -19.87
CA TYR A 747 23.57 44.66 -20.29
C TYR A 747 24.46 44.40 -21.51
N THR A 748 25.36 43.42 -21.41
CA THR A 748 26.27 42.99 -22.49
C THR A 748 25.79 41.71 -23.17
N HIS A 749 25.16 40.79 -22.41
CA HIS A 749 24.71 39.47 -22.86
C HIS A 749 25.77 38.69 -23.66
N LYS A 750 27.04 38.86 -23.31
CA LYS A 750 28.16 38.25 -24.02
C LYS A 750 28.27 36.77 -23.66
N SER A 751 28.17 35.91 -24.66
CA SER A 751 28.42 34.47 -24.46
C SER A 751 29.89 34.26 -24.10
N LEU A 752 30.13 33.52 -23.03
CA LEU A 752 31.47 33.14 -22.58
C LEU A 752 31.73 31.67 -22.97
N PRO A 753 33.00 31.29 -23.23
CA PRO A 753 33.34 29.90 -23.52
C PRO A 753 33.03 29.00 -22.31
N LEU A 754 32.55 27.79 -22.61
CA LEU A 754 32.46 26.69 -21.64
C LEU A 754 33.88 26.13 -21.46
N GLN A 755 34.33 25.98 -20.22
CA GLN A 755 35.64 25.38 -19.91
C GLN A 755 35.52 23.87 -19.81
#